data_AF-A0AAD7M2N8-F1
#
_entry.id   AF-A0AAD7M2N8-F1
#
_cell.length_a   1.000
_cell.length_b   1.000
_cell.length_c   1.000
_cell.angle_alpha   90.00
_cell.angle_beta   90.00
_cell.angle_gamma   90.00
#
_symmetry.space_group_name_H-M   'P 1'
#
loop_
_entity.id
_entity.type
_entity.pdbx_description
1 polymer ?
#
loop_
_entity_poly.entity_id
_entity_poly.type
_entity_poly.pdbx_seq_one_letter_code
_entity_poly.pdbx_strand_id
1 'polypeptide(L)'
;MAENGVLGSVEEFLKQCEQSGDAAYSAFRSVLERLEDPNTRVQARIFLSDLQKRFVTKESCDKCFDAYHFRIEDIFLEQYEGYQGKKKLTMMVIPSIFVPEDWSFTFYEGINRHPDSIFKDRTVSELGCGNGWISIAIAEKWLPSKVYGLDINPRAVKVSWINLYLNALDEKGQLIYDSEKKTLLDRVEFHESDLLSYCRDNDIQLERIVGCIPQILNPNPDAMSKIITENASEEFLHSLSNYCALQGFVEDQFGLGLIARAVEEGIAVIKPMGIMIFNMGGRPGQAVCKRLFERRGFRVSKLWQTKIIQASDTDISALVEIEKNSPHRFEFFMGLSGDQPICARTASAYGKAGGQISHALSVYSCQLRQPNQVKIIFEFLKNGFQEVSSSLDLSFEDDSVADEKIPFLAYLASIMKPSSFFPYEPPAGSRRFRNLIAGFMKTYHHIPLKADNVVIFPTRTAAIENALRLFSPHLVVVDEHLTRHLPREWLTSLAIESTGTGDCPEDVITVIEAPRQSDLMIELIKKLKPQVVVTGIAHFESVTSSGFVHLLDTTRDIGARLFLDISDHFELSSLPSSNGVLKFLAGTTLPSHAAIICGLVKNQVYSDLEVAFVISEEEAIFKALSKTVELLEGHTALISQYYYGCLFHELLAFQLADRHPPAERKCEKVKSTKMIGFSSSAMTVLNNAELSIDEIKDASLIHMDVDQSFLPIPSPVKAAIFESFARQNMTESETDVTTSIKQFIRSNYGFPIDRSTEFIYEESSQALFNKMVLCCIQEGGTLCFPAGSNGNYVSAARFLKANVVTIPTKTDAGFKLTEEVLCGVLKTVKNPWVYVSGPTINPTGLVYSNKEMEKILITCSKFGARVVIDTSFSGLEFDYEGWGGWNLGDRLSELNSSGNPSFCVSLLGSLSLKMLGALRFGFLILNQSDLVGKFYSNPGLCKPHSTVRYAIKKLLGLIEQNAVDLLDPIGEQITNLRSRSKRLKETLENSGWNVLESCGGVSMVAKPSAYLNKTVKLKNFAEDESSPGTTTTCEVKLNDTNIRDTILKATGLSINSSSWTGIPGYCRFTIALEESEFNKALDCIAKFKILTLN
;
A
#
# COMPACT_ATOMS: atom_id res chain seq x y z
N MET A 1 60.56 -15.01 -30.66
CA MET A 1 61.38 -13.97 -31.32
C MET A 1 60.70 -13.58 -32.61
N ALA A 2 59.91 -12.52 -32.57
CA ALA A 2 59.64 -11.64 -33.71
C ALA A 2 59.92 -10.24 -33.15
N GLU A 3 61.01 -9.66 -33.63
CA GLU A 3 61.60 -8.41 -33.16
C GLU A 3 60.67 -7.22 -33.44
N ASN A 4 60.70 -6.24 -32.53
CA ASN A 4 60.45 -4.81 -32.75
C ASN A 4 60.00 -4.40 -34.17
N GLY A 5 58.72 -4.63 -34.48
CA GLY A 5 58.08 -4.09 -35.67
C GLY A 5 57.82 -2.60 -35.46
N VAL A 6 58.71 -1.77 -36.02
CA VAL A 6 58.54 -0.33 -36.22
C VAL A 6 57.10 -0.06 -36.66
N LEU A 7 56.42 0.91 -36.04
CA LEU A 7 55.16 1.41 -36.58
C LEU A 7 55.45 1.79 -38.04
N GLY A 8 54.82 1.11 -39.00
CA GLY A 8 55.06 1.36 -40.42
C GLY A 8 55.01 2.85 -40.73
N SER A 9 55.70 3.29 -41.78
CA SER A 9 55.65 4.71 -42.16
C SER A 9 54.19 5.19 -42.23
N VAL A 10 53.93 6.48 -41.96
CA VAL A 10 52.56 7.04 -42.05
C VAL A 10 51.90 6.67 -43.39
N GLU A 11 52.69 6.55 -44.46
CA GLU A 11 52.24 6.14 -45.80
C GLU A 11 51.80 4.66 -45.87
N GLU A 12 52.50 3.74 -45.21
CA GLU A 12 52.09 2.33 -45.12
C GLU A 12 50.81 2.17 -44.31
N PHE A 13 50.66 2.94 -43.23
CA PHE A 13 49.45 2.95 -42.41
C PHE A 13 48.24 3.47 -43.22
N LEU A 14 48.40 4.59 -43.93
CA LEU A 14 47.33 5.14 -44.77
C LEU A 14 46.91 4.18 -45.90
N LYS A 15 47.87 3.47 -46.50
CA LYS A 15 47.58 2.46 -47.54
C LYS A 15 46.81 1.25 -46.99
N GLN A 16 46.98 0.92 -45.71
CA GLN A 16 46.15 -0.10 -45.05
C GLN A 16 44.74 0.42 -44.79
N CYS A 17 44.60 1.68 -44.37
CA CYS A 17 43.31 2.30 -44.10
C CYS A 17 42.45 2.51 -45.36
N GLU A 18 43.06 2.74 -46.53
CA GLU A 18 42.36 2.93 -47.82
C GLU A 18 41.55 1.69 -48.27
N GLN A 19 41.80 0.51 -47.70
CA GLN A 19 41.16 -0.73 -48.15
C GLN A 19 39.68 -0.84 -47.75
N SER A 20 39.36 -0.47 -46.51
CA SER A 20 38.01 -0.44 -45.94
C SER A 20 38.04 0.20 -44.56
N GLY A 21 36.88 0.63 -44.05
CA GLY A 21 36.78 1.14 -42.67
C GLY A 21 37.08 0.07 -41.60
N ASP A 22 36.81 -1.22 -41.88
CA ASP A 22 37.24 -2.34 -41.01
C ASP A 22 38.77 -2.49 -40.96
N ALA A 23 39.46 -2.27 -42.09
CA ALA A 23 40.92 -2.28 -42.14
C ALA A 23 41.51 -1.09 -41.39
N ALA A 24 40.92 0.10 -41.56
CA ALA A 24 41.30 1.30 -40.80
C ALA A 24 41.10 1.09 -39.29
N TYR A 25 39.95 0.57 -38.86
CA TYR A 25 39.68 0.24 -37.45
C TYR A 25 40.69 -0.78 -36.90
N SER A 26 41.00 -1.84 -37.64
CA SER A 26 41.98 -2.86 -37.22
C SER A 26 43.39 -2.28 -37.07
N ALA A 27 43.77 -1.35 -37.95
CA ALA A 27 45.04 -0.63 -37.84
C ALA A 27 45.08 0.25 -36.57
N PHE A 28 44.01 1.00 -36.27
CA PHE A 28 43.90 1.79 -35.05
C PHE A 28 43.82 0.95 -33.77
N ARG A 29 43.21 -0.24 -33.81
CA ARG A 29 43.25 -1.21 -32.70
C ARG A 29 44.68 -1.61 -32.37
N SER A 30 45.50 -1.86 -33.39
CA SER A 30 46.93 -2.17 -33.21
C SER A 30 47.71 -0.98 -32.62
N VAL A 31 47.32 0.25 -32.95
CA VAL A 31 47.88 1.47 -32.33
C VAL A 31 47.47 1.57 -30.87
N LEU A 32 46.21 1.27 -30.54
CA LEU A 32 45.71 1.29 -29.17
C LEU A 32 46.44 0.28 -28.27
N GLU A 33 46.68 -0.95 -28.72
CA GLU A 33 47.44 -1.96 -27.96
C GLU A 33 48.85 -1.44 -27.59
N ARG A 34 49.48 -0.68 -28.48
CA ARG A 34 50.78 -0.02 -28.21
C ARG A 34 50.66 1.21 -27.32
N LEU A 35 49.55 1.94 -27.38
CA LEU A 35 49.28 3.04 -26.44
C LEU A 35 49.05 2.51 -25.03
N GLU A 36 48.41 1.35 -24.89
CA GLU A 36 48.16 0.71 -23.59
C GLU A 36 49.46 0.21 -22.94
N ASP A 37 50.39 -0.37 -23.72
CA ASP A 37 51.71 -0.79 -23.21
C ASP A 37 52.64 0.40 -22.90
N PRO A 38 53.05 0.60 -21.62
CA PRO A 38 53.93 1.70 -21.23
C PRO A 38 55.27 1.75 -21.99
N ASN A 39 55.77 0.62 -22.49
CA ASN A 39 57.05 0.57 -23.21
C ASN A 39 56.96 1.11 -24.65
N THR A 40 55.78 1.03 -25.26
CA THR A 40 55.55 1.40 -26.67
C THR A 40 54.69 2.65 -26.83
N ARG A 41 54.03 3.10 -25.75
CA ARG A 41 53.12 4.27 -25.69
C ARG A 41 53.69 5.55 -26.28
N VAL A 42 54.92 5.91 -25.92
CA VAL A 42 55.56 7.15 -26.38
C VAL A 42 55.70 7.16 -27.91
N GLN A 43 56.16 6.05 -28.48
CA GLN A 43 56.33 5.93 -29.94
C GLN A 43 54.98 5.94 -30.66
N ALA A 44 53.96 5.26 -30.12
CA ALA A 44 52.61 5.26 -30.67
C ALA A 44 51.96 6.67 -30.64
N ARG A 45 52.20 7.45 -29.58
CA ARG A 45 51.70 8.83 -29.47
C ARG A 45 52.40 9.79 -30.45
N ILE A 46 53.71 9.66 -30.63
CA ILE A 46 54.46 10.44 -31.63
C ILE A 46 53.93 10.14 -33.04
N PHE A 47 53.71 8.85 -33.35
CA PHE A 47 53.10 8.45 -34.62
C PHE A 47 51.74 9.09 -34.86
N LEU A 48 50.84 9.11 -33.87
CA LEU A 48 49.54 9.78 -34.00
C LEU A 48 49.68 11.30 -34.25
N SER A 49 50.70 11.93 -33.66
CA SER A 49 51.03 13.34 -33.93
C SER A 49 51.51 13.56 -35.36
N ASP A 50 52.34 12.65 -35.90
CA ASP A 50 52.81 12.72 -37.29
C ASP A 50 51.68 12.46 -38.28
N LEU A 51 50.76 11.54 -37.95
CA LEU A 51 49.54 11.28 -38.70
C LEU A 51 48.62 12.51 -38.74
N GLN A 52 48.43 13.20 -37.59
CA GLN A 52 47.63 14.43 -37.53
C GLN A 52 48.24 15.55 -38.38
N LYS A 53 49.58 15.73 -38.36
CA LYS A 53 50.29 16.74 -39.16
C LYS A 53 50.16 16.55 -40.66
N ARG A 54 49.72 15.37 -41.12
CA ARG A 54 49.47 15.08 -42.54
C ARG A 54 48.19 15.75 -43.05
N PHE A 55 47.21 16.02 -42.19
CA PHE A 55 45.87 16.52 -42.54
C PHE A 55 45.53 17.78 -41.72
N VAL A 56 46.09 18.93 -42.11
CA VAL A 56 46.05 20.17 -41.32
C VAL A 56 44.85 21.07 -41.66
N THR A 57 44.30 20.97 -42.87
CA THR A 57 43.17 21.81 -43.31
C THR A 57 41.85 21.05 -43.26
N LYS A 58 40.73 21.75 -43.02
CA LYS A 58 39.39 21.15 -42.97
C LYS A 58 39.05 20.34 -44.23
N GLU A 59 39.35 20.88 -45.42
CA GLU A 59 39.19 20.18 -46.69
C GLU A 59 40.06 18.91 -46.82
N SER A 60 41.23 18.87 -46.16
CA SER A 60 42.09 17.68 -46.12
C SER A 60 41.58 16.61 -45.15
N CYS A 61 40.91 17.02 -44.06
CA CYS A 61 40.26 16.11 -43.10
C CYS A 61 39.01 15.47 -43.69
N ASP A 62 38.19 16.23 -44.43
CA ASP A 62 36.99 15.69 -45.10
C ASP A 62 37.38 14.65 -46.17
N LYS A 63 38.40 14.96 -46.98
CA LYS A 63 38.98 14.00 -47.92
C LYS A 63 39.62 12.79 -47.23
N CYS A 64 40.14 12.95 -46.01
CA CYS A 64 40.69 11.84 -45.21
C CYS A 64 39.59 10.89 -44.76
N PHE A 65 38.43 11.41 -44.38
CA PHE A 65 37.28 10.59 -43.98
C PHE A 65 36.77 9.75 -45.15
N ASP A 66 36.66 10.34 -46.33
CA ASP A 66 36.19 9.65 -47.54
C ASP A 66 37.19 8.62 -48.09
N ALA A 67 38.50 8.93 -48.03
CA ALA A 67 39.55 8.09 -48.64
C ALA A 67 40.18 7.07 -47.69
N TYR A 68 40.23 7.36 -46.38
CA TYR A 68 40.92 6.53 -45.38
C TYR A 68 40.02 6.11 -44.22
N HIS A 69 38.73 6.44 -44.24
CA HIS A 69 37.74 5.99 -43.25
C HIS A 69 38.05 6.42 -41.80
N PHE A 70 38.72 7.55 -41.61
CA PHE A 70 38.85 8.22 -40.32
C PHE A 70 39.11 9.72 -40.49
N ARG A 71 38.87 10.49 -39.43
CA ARG A 71 39.30 11.89 -39.35
C ARG A 71 39.78 12.22 -37.94
N ILE A 72 40.74 13.14 -37.85
CA ILE A 72 41.19 13.74 -36.59
C ILE A 72 40.85 15.22 -36.65
N GLU A 73 40.05 15.68 -35.68
CA GLU A 73 39.58 17.06 -35.61
C GLU A 73 39.74 17.64 -34.20
N ASP A 74 39.84 18.97 -34.12
CA ASP A 74 39.90 19.68 -32.85
C ASP A 74 38.50 20.20 -32.47
N ILE A 75 38.03 19.83 -31.28
CA ILE A 75 36.84 20.42 -30.63
C ILE A 75 37.32 21.56 -29.75
N PHE A 76 36.79 22.76 -29.95
CA PHE A 76 37.12 23.93 -29.14
C PHE A 76 36.17 24.05 -27.96
N LEU A 77 36.73 24.14 -26.75
CA LEU A 77 35.97 24.38 -25.52
C LEU A 77 35.87 25.91 -25.30
N GLU A 78 34.73 26.40 -24.79
CA GLU A 78 34.40 27.83 -24.66
C GLU A 78 35.52 28.71 -24.07
N GLN A 79 35.61 29.95 -24.56
CA GLN A 79 36.65 30.93 -24.27
C GLN A 79 36.07 32.18 -23.59
N TYR A 80 35.84 32.15 -22.27
CA TYR A 80 35.63 33.38 -21.50
C TYR A 80 36.95 33.86 -20.86
N GLU A 81 37.10 35.17 -20.67
CA GLU A 81 38.29 35.76 -20.05
C GLU A 81 38.46 35.25 -18.61
N GLY A 82 39.51 34.45 -18.36
CA GLY A 82 39.85 33.91 -17.04
C GLY A 82 39.92 32.37 -16.94
N TYR A 83 39.45 31.61 -17.93
CA TYR A 83 39.52 30.14 -17.92
C TYR A 83 40.97 29.64 -18.09
N GLN A 84 41.46 28.87 -17.11
CA GLN A 84 42.84 28.35 -17.08
C GLN A 84 42.99 26.91 -17.61
N GLY A 85 41.91 26.25 -18.03
CA GLY A 85 41.93 24.87 -18.55
C GLY A 85 42.29 24.77 -20.04
N LYS A 86 42.42 23.53 -20.54
CA LYS A 86 42.72 23.25 -21.95
C LYS A 86 41.61 23.79 -22.86
N LYS A 87 42.01 24.50 -23.92
CA LYS A 87 41.12 25.22 -24.84
C LYS A 87 40.61 24.37 -26.02
N LYS A 88 41.24 23.23 -26.27
CA LYS A 88 40.88 22.33 -27.37
C LYS A 88 41.11 20.87 -27.01
N LEU A 89 40.26 19.99 -27.52
CA LEU A 89 40.40 18.54 -27.45
C LEU A 89 40.61 18.01 -28.86
N THR A 90 41.63 17.18 -29.05
CA THR A 90 41.88 16.53 -30.34
C THR A 90 41.20 15.18 -30.32
N MET A 91 40.27 14.95 -31.25
CA MET A 91 39.40 13.77 -31.29
C MET A 91 39.51 13.06 -32.64
N MET A 92 39.60 11.75 -32.59
CA MET A 92 39.51 10.85 -33.74
C MET A 92 38.09 10.31 -33.87
N VAL A 93 37.59 10.23 -35.11
CA VAL A 93 36.28 9.68 -35.47
C VAL A 93 36.42 8.73 -36.66
N ILE A 94 35.62 7.67 -36.67
CA ILE A 94 35.52 6.66 -37.75
C ILE A 94 34.05 6.51 -38.21
N PRO A 95 33.76 5.97 -39.40
CA PRO A 95 32.40 5.84 -39.94
C PRO A 95 31.39 5.08 -39.06
N SER A 96 31.87 4.14 -38.23
CA SER A 96 31.03 3.30 -37.38
C SER A 96 30.65 3.94 -36.03
N ILE A 97 31.02 5.20 -35.78
CA ILE A 97 30.71 5.92 -34.54
C ILE A 97 30.15 7.32 -34.85
N PHE A 98 29.36 7.85 -33.93
CA PHE A 98 28.72 9.15 -34.09
C PHE A 98 29.72 10.31 -34.02
N VAL A 99 29.51 11.30 -34.89
CA VAL A 99 30.30 12.54 -34.95
C VAL A 99 29.81 13.53 -33.89
N PRO A 100 30.69 14.29 -33.21
CA PRO A 100 30.28 15.42 -32.40
C PRO A 100 29.50 16.47 -33.21
N GLU A 101 28.22 16.63 -32.90
CA GLU A 101 27.29 17.56 -33.55
C GLU A 101 26.39 18.29 -32.53
N ASP A 102 25.40 19.04 -33.02
CA ASP A 102 24.51 19.93 -32.24
C ASP A 102 23.92 19.26 -30.99
N TRP A 103 23.61 17.96 -31.02
CA TRP A 103 23.14 17.20 -29.86
C TRP A 103 24.15 17.22 -28.71
N SER A 104 25.39 16.83 -29.02
CA SER A 104 26.48 16.72 -28.05
C SER A 104 26.96 18.09 -27.58
N PHE A 105 26.98 19.11 -28.47
CA PHE A 105 27.34 20.48 -28.10
C PHE A 105 26.30 21.10 -27.17
N THR A 106 25.01 21.00 -27.52
CA THR A 106 23.92 21.47 -26.65
C THR A 106 23.98 20.80 -25.28
N PHE A 107 24.32 19.50 -25.24
CA PHE A 107 24.45 18.79 -23.98
C PHE A 107 25.57 19.36 -23.11
N TYR A 108 26.76 19.55 -23.68
CA TYR A 108 27.90 20.15 -22.97
C TYR A 108 27.64 21.59 -22.52
N GLU A 109 26.98 22.41 -23.34
CA GLU A 109 26.52 23.75 -22.98
C GLU A 109 25.57 23.73 -21.77
N GLY A 110 24.64 22.77 -21.74
CA GLY A 110 23.74 22.57 -20.61
C GLY A 110 24.48 22.16 -19.34
N ILE A 111 25.46 21.27 -19.45
CA ILE A 111 26.34 20.88 -18.34
C ILE A 111 27.11 22.11 -17.80
N ASN A 112 27.58 22.99 -18.69
CA ASN A 112 28.28 24.23 -18.33
C ASN A 112 27.42 25.24 -17.55
N ARG A 113 26.10 25.07 -17.47
CA ARG A 113 25.23 25.93 -16.64
C ARG A 113 25.33 25.65 -15.14
N HIS A 114 25.92 24.53 -14.74
CA HIS A 114 26.14 24.23 -13.32
C HIS A 114 27.37 24.96 -12.75
N PRO A 115 27.43 25.17 -11.41
CA PRO A 115 28.63 25.68 -10.76
C PRO A 115 29.84 24.77 -10.99
N ASP A 116 31.06 25.34 -11.03
CA ASP A 116 32.30 24.59 -11.27
C ASP A 116 32.58 23.45 -10.26
N SER A 117 31.90 23.42 -9.11
CA SER A 117 32.01 22.32 -8.14
C SER A 117 31.17 21.08 -8.49
N ILE A 118 30.41 21.08 -9.58
CA ILE A 118 29.40 20.06 -9.87
C ILE A 118 29.98 18.63 -9.98
N PHE A 119 31.11 18.45 -10.65
CA PHE A 119 31.79 17.14 -10.80
C PHE A 119 33.06 17.00 -9.95
N LYS A 120 33.52 18.07 -9.30
CA LYS A 120 34.77 18.04 -8.53
C LYS A 120 34.75 16.97 -7.44
N ASP A 121 35.79 16.12 -7.44
CA ASP A 121 35.95 14.99 -6.51
C ASP A 121 34.81 13.96 -6.55
N ARG A 122 33.98 13.96 -7.62
CA ARG A 122 32.85 13.03 -7.77
C ARG A 122 33.20 11.83 -8.63
N THR A 123 32.49 10.73 -8.38
CA THR A 123 32.42 9.59 -9.31
C THR A 123 31.29 9.83 -10.32
N VAL A 124 31.63 9.85 -11.60
CA VAL A 124 30.74 10.23 -12.71
C VAL A 124 30.63 9.07 -13.69
N SER A 125 29.44 8.86 -14.26
CA SER A 125 29.29 8.02 -15.46
C SER A 125 28.65 8.83 -16.59
N GLU A 126 29.17 8.64 -17.81
CA GLU A 126 28.56 9.11 -19.04
C GLU A 126 27.93 7.93 -19.80
N LEU A 127 26.64 8.04 -20.13
CA LEU A 127 25.90 7.09 -20.95
C LEU A 127 25.87 7.54 -22.40
N GLY A 128 26.31 6.66 -23.30
CA GLY A 128 26.44 6.96 -24.74
C GLY A 128 27.63 7.87 -25.01
N CYS A 129 28.81 7.52 -24.48
CA CYS A 129 29.98 8.40 -24.57
C CYS A 129 30.52 8.57 -26.00
N GLY A 130 30.12 7.71 -26.95
CA GLY A 130 30.51 7.81 -28.36
C GLY A 130 32.03 7.78 -28.52
N ASN A 131 32.62 8.87 -29.00
CA ASN A 131 34.08 9.00 -29.14
C ASN A 131 34.80 9.49 -27.87
N GLY A 132 34.06 9.69 -26.76
CA GLY A 132 34.59 10.00 -25.43
C GLY A 132 34.87 11.48 -25.16
N TRP A 133 34.53 12.40 -26.07
CA TRP A 133 34.93 13.80 -25.95
C TRP A 133 34.35 14.51 -24.72
N ILE A 134 33.08 14.23 -24.36
CA ILE A 134 32.43 14.84 -23.20
C ILE A 134 33.02 14.29 -21.91
N SER A 135 33.23 12.98 -21.79
CA SER A 135 33.95 12.37 -20.65
C SER A 135 35.31 13.03 -20.41
N ILE A 136 36.08 13.24 -21.48
CA ILE A 136 37.40 13.89 -21.41
C ILE A 136 37.24 15.38 -21.03
N ALA A 137 36.30 16.09 -21.64
CA ALA A 137 36.01 17.49 -21.32
C ALA A 137 35.57 17.68 -19.86
N ILE A 138 34.80 16.72 -19.33
CA ILE A 138 34.37 16.73 -17.93
C ILE A 138 35.57 16.58 -17.01
N ALA A 139 36.45 15.62 -17.31
CA ALA A 139 37.63 15.34 -16.52
C ALA A 139 38.61 16.52 -16.49
N GLU A 140 38.82 17.15 -17.65
CA GLU A 140 39.72 18.29 -17.84
C GLU A 140 39.24 19.55 -17.09
N LYS A 141 37.94 19.84 -17.18
CA LYS A 141 37.38 21.09 -16.64
C LYS A 141 37.10 21.04 -15.15
N TRP A 142 36.50 19.95 -14.66
CA TRP A 142 35.92 19.91 -13.32
C TRP A 142 36.64 18.98 -12.33
N LEU A 143 37.73 18.32 -12.74
CA LEU A 143 38.58 17.50 -11.86
C LEU A 143 37.79 16.46 -11.01
N PRO A 144 36.97 15.59 -11.63
CA PRO A 144 36.27 14.50 -10.94
C PRO A 144 37.26 13.47 -10.39
N SER A 145 36.83 12.70 -9.38
CA SER A 145 37.64 11.58 -8.88
C SER A 145 37.76 10.48 -9.92
N LYS A 146 36.67 10.19 -10.63
CA LYS A 146 36.63 9.20 -11.71
C LYS A 146 35.47 9.47 -12.67
N VAL A 147 35.66 9.23 -13.96
CA VAL A 147 34.65 9.26 -15.03
C VAL A 147 34.64 7.92 -15.73
N TYR A 148 33.48 7.27 -15.76
CA TYR A 148 33.23 6.04 -16.51
C TYR A 148 32.42 6.38 -17.76
N GLY A 149 33.07 6.41 -18.92
CA GLY A 149 32.39 6.53 -20.20
C GLY A 149 31.87 5.16 -20.65
N LEU A 150 30.55 5.05 -20.82
CA LEU A 150 29.86 3.81 -21.12
C LEU A 150 29.22 3.90 -22.50
N ASP A 151 29.50 2.91 -23.35
CA ASP A 151 28.87 2.80 -24.66
C ASP A 151 28.59 1.34 -25.01
N ILE A 152 27.51 1.10 -25.75
CA ILE A 152 27.13 -0.24 -26.21
C ILE A 152 27.88 -0.62 -27.49
N ASN A 153 28.40 0.36 -28.24
CA ASN A 153 29.20 0.14 -29.43
C ASN A 153 30.68 -0.12 -29.05
N PRO A 154 31.19 -1.34 -29.25
CA PRO A 154 32.55 -1.66 -28.81
C PRO A 154 33.63 -0.87 -29.59
N ARG A 155 33.37 -0.48 -30.86
CA ARG A 155 34.29 0.38 -31.62
C ARG A 155 34.38 1.78 -31.02
N ALA A 156 33.26 2.31 -30.51
CA ALA A 156 33.19 3.61 -29.85
C ALA A 156 34.04 3.65 -28.58
N VAL A 157 33.99 2.58 -27.77
CA VAL A 157 34.83 2.42 -26.56
C VAL A 157 36.33 2.42 -26.91
N LYS A 158 36.74 1.65 -27.93
CA LYS A 158 38.15 1.59 -28.34
C LYS A 158 38.65 2.94 -28.90
N VAL A 159 37.84 3.63 -29.69
CA VAL A 159 38.18 4.98 -30.18
C VAL A 159 38.25 5.98 -29.03
N SER A 160 37.36 5.88 -28.03
CA SER A 160 37.40 6.71 -26.83
C SER A 160 38.71 6.56 -26.05
N TRP A 161 39.23 5.33 -25.93
CA TRP A 161 40.56 5.11 -25.35
C TRP A 161 41.69 5.76 -26.15
N ILE A 162 41.69 5.67 -27.48
CA ILE A 162 42.67 6.37 -28.33
C ILE A 162 42.59 7.89 -28.10
N ASN A 163 41.37 8.43 -28.06
CA ASN A 163 41.12 9.84 -27.81
C ASN A 163 41.56 10.30 -26.42
N LEU A 164 41.45 9.44 -25.41
CA LEU A 164 41.99 9.70 -24.09
C LEU A 164 43.50 9.85 -24.14
N TYR A 165 44.22 8.94 -24.80
CA TYR A 165 45.67 9.03 -24.97
C TYR A 165 46.12 10.24 -25.78
N LEU A 166 45.36 10.62 -26.84
CA LEU A 166 45.62 11.83 -27.62
C LEU A 166 45.61 13.09 -26.74
N ASN A 167 44.75 13.10 -25.71
CA ASN A 167 44.55 14.26 -24.85
C ASN A 167 45.34 14.20 -23.53
N ALA A 168 45.69 13.02 -23.05
CA ALA A 168 46.46 12.80 -21.83
C ALA A 168 47.98 12.92 -22.03
N LEU A 169 48.46 12.79 -23.26
CA LEU A 169 49.86 12.86 -23.63
C LEU A 169 50.12 14.05 -24.59
N ASP A 170 51.25 14.73 -24.40
CA ASP A 170 51.72 15.75 -25.32
C ASP A 170 52.22 15.15 -26.66
N GLU A 171 52.61 16.01 -27.62
CA GLU A 171 53.13 15.55 -28.92
C GLU A 171 54.42 14.71 -28.82
N LYS A 172 55.13 14.77 -27.69
CA LYS A 172 56.34 13.99 -27.42
C LYS A 172 56.06 12.72 -26.63
N GLY A 173 54.79 12.43 -26.34
CA GLY A 173 54.38 11.26 -25.56
C GLY A 173 54.58 11.40 -24.04
N GLN A 174 54.76 12.62 -23.52
CA GLN A 174 54.86 12.87 -22.08
C GLN A 174 53.48 13.09 -21.46
N LEU A 175 53.30 12.63 -20.22
CA LEU A 175 52.04 12.79 -19.48
C LEU A 175 51.77 14.26 -19.16
N ILE A 176 50.52 14.67 -19.38
CA ILE A 176 50.01 15.98 -19.01
C ILE A 176 49.37 15.86 -17.62
N TYR A 177 49.83 16.69 -16.69
CA TYR A 177 49.34 16.73 -15.32
C TYR A 177 48.43 17.93 -15.10
N ASP A 178 47.34 17.70 -14.39
CA ASP A 178 46.45 18.75 -13.89
C ASP A 178 46.99 19.41 -12.62
N SER A 179 46.23 20.36 -12.08
CA SER A 179 46.56 21.10 -10.85
C SER A 179 46.72 20.23 -9.59
N GLU A 180 46.19 19.00 -9.59
CA GLU A 180 46.27 18.04 -8.49
C GLU A 180 47.34 16.95 -8.73
N LYS A 181 48.19 17.13 -9.75
CA LYS A 181 49.22 16.18 -10.18
C LYS A 181 48.66 14.82 -10.61
N LYS A 182 47.42 14.78 -11.09
CA LYS A 182 46.82 13.62 -11.76
C LYS A 182 46.79 13.84 -13.27
N THR A 183 46.66 12.77 -14.02
CA THR A 183 46.53 12.79 -15.47
C THR A 183 45.09 12.41 -15.86
N LEU A 184 44.70 12.67 -17.11
CA LEU A 184 43.42 12.20 -17.63
C LEU A 184 43.30 10.66 -17.58
N LEU A 185 44.41 9.93 -17.68
CA LEU A 185 44.44 8.46 -17.54
C LEU A 185 44.10 7.99 -16.12
N ASP A 186 44.36 8.83 -15.11
CA ASP A 186 43.96 8.52 -13.72
C ASP A 186 42.46 8.74 -13.52
N ARG A 187 41.88 9.69 -14.28
CA ARG A 187 40.51 10.17 -14.07
C ARG A 187 39.46 9.53 -14.96
N VAL A 188 39.78 9.04 -16.16
CA VAL A 188 38.79 8.54 -17.13
C VAL A 188 39.03 7.09 -17.49
N GLU A 189 37.96 6.31 -17.59
CA GLU A 189 37.94 4.96 -18.14
C GLU A 189 36.76 4.78 -19.10
N PHE A 190 36.92 3.93 -20.10
CA PHE A 190 35.86 3.58 -21.04
C PHE A 190 35.58 2.09 -21.04
N HIS A 191 34.30 1.72 -20.98
CA HIS A 191 33.86 0.33 -20.89
C HIS A 191 32.68 0.05 -21.83
N GLU A 192 32.67 -1.14 -22.42
CA GLU A 192 31.49 -1.65 -23.12
C GLU A 192 30.40 -1.94 -22.09
N SER A 193 29.23 -1.35 -22.28
CA SER A 193 28.13 -1.45 -21.31
C SER A 193 26.80 -1.17 -21.99
N ASP A 194 25.82 -2.04 -21.74
CA ASP A 194 24.41 -1.69 -21.95
C ASP A 194 23.97 -0.80 -20.79
N LEU A 195 23.85 0.51 -21.05
CA LEU A 195 23.55 1.53 -20.06
C LEU A 195 24.48 1.44 -18.83
N LEU A 196 23.92 1.17 -17.64
CA LEU A 196 24.65 1.16 -16.36
C LEU A 196 25.03 -0.27 -15.91
N SER A 197 24.88 -1.28 -16.76
CA SER A 197 25.23 -2.68 -16.45
C SER A 197 26.65 -2.82 -15.89
N TYR A 198 27.66 -2.22 -16.53
CA TYR A 198 29.03 -2.25 -16.03
C TYR A 198 29.16 -1.74 -14.59
N CYS A 199 28.50 -0.62 -14.25
CA CYS A 199 28.54 -0.07 -12.90
C CYS A 199 27.83 -0.97 -11.89
N ARG A 200 26.71 -1.60 -12.30
CA ARG A 200 25.96 -2.52 -11.44
C ARG A 200 26.72 -3.82 -11.17
N ASP A 201 27.34 -4.39 -12.19
CA ASP A 201 28.05 -5.67 -12.09
C ASP A 201 29.36 -5.54 -11.28
N ASN A 202 29.92 -4.32 -11.21
CA ASN A 202 31.12 -4.00 -10.43
C ASN A 202 30.82 -3.25 -9.11
N ASP A 203 29.55 -3.15 -8.69
CA ASP A 203 29.10 -2.44 -7.48
C ASP A 203 29.64 -1.00 -7.34
N ILE A 204 29.67 -0.28 -8.46
CA ILE A 204 30.15 1.11 -8.52
C ILE A 204 29.01 2.06 -8.14
N GLN A 205 29.19 2.79 -7.05
CA GLN A 205 28.25 3.83 -6.61
C GLN A 205 28.59 5.19 -7.23
N LEU A 206 27.63 5.80 -7.93
CA LEU A 206 27.81 7.02 -8.72
C LEU A 206 27.27 8.25 -8.01
N GLU A 207 27.95 9.39 -8.12
CA GLU A 207 27.42 10.69 -7.64
C GLU A 207 26.82 11.52 -8.77
N ARG A 208 27.25 11.28 -10.02
CA ARG A 208 26.74 11.95 -11.21
C ARG A 208 26.53 10.94 -12.32
N ILE A 209 25.40 11.04 -13.01
CA ILE A 209 25.12 10.28 -14.21
C ILE A 209 24.75 11.29 -15.28
N VAL A 210 25.50 11.32 -16.37
CA VAL A 210 25.22 12.19 -17.52
C VAL A 210 24.86 11.29 -18.70
N GLY A 211 23.85 11.63 -19.49
CA GLY A 211 23.44 10.79 -20.61
C GLY A 211 22.96 11.59 -21.82
N CYS A 212 23.55 11.28 -22.97
CA CYS A 212 23.06 11.69 -24.29
C CYS A 212 22.89 10.44 -25.14
N ILE A 213 21.74 9.78 -24.98
CA ILE A 213 21.48 8.46 -25.57
C ILE A 213 20.33 8.52 -26.60
N PRO A 214 20.22 7.53 -27.50
CA PRO A 214 19.20 7.49 -28.56
C PRO A 214 17.77 7.58 -28.02
N GLN A 215 16.90 8.25 -28.80
CA GLN A 215 15.50 8.52 -28.42
C GLN A 215 14.50 8.22 -29.55
N ILE A 216 14.86 7.33 -30.47
CA ILE A 216 14.04 6.96 -31.63
C ILE A 216 14.06 5.45 -31.76
N LEU A 217 12.89 4.84 -31.96
CA LEU A 217 12.81 3.41 -32.14
C LEU A 217 13.36 2.99 -33.50
N ASN A 218 14.09 1.88 -33.52
CA ASN A 218 14.56 1.30 -34.77
C ASN A 218 13.35 0.85 -35.63
N PRO A 219 13.26 1.25 -36.91
CA PRO A 219 12.18 0.80 -37.81
C PRO A 219 12.19 -0.72 -38.04
N ASN A 220 13.31 -1.41 -37.78
CA ASN A 220 13.43 -2.86 -37.79
C ASN A 220 13.76 -3.42 -36.38
N PRO A 221 12.75 -3.85 -35.59
CA PRO A 221 12.97 -4.31 -34.22
C PRO A 221 13.85 -5.56 -34.11
N ASP A 222 13.83 -6.45 -35.11
CA ASP A 222 14.64 -7.69 -35.14
C ASP A 222 16.13 -7.43 -35.39
N ALA A 223 16.49 -6.23 -35.85
CA ALA A 223 17.89 -5.88 -36.08
C ALA A 223 18.66 -5.69 -34.76
N MET A 224 17.98 -5.17 -33.72
CA MET A 224 18.60 -4.79 -32.43
C MET A 224 18.61 -5.92 -31.39
N SER A 225 18.03 -7.09 -31.68
CA SER A 225 18.03 -8.27 -30.81
C SER A 225 19.25 -9.18 -31.01
N LYS A 226 20.13 -8.84 -31.96
CA LYS A 226 21.35 -9.59 -32.27
C LYS A 226 22.48 -9.24 -31.30
N ILE A 227 23.35 -10.22 -31.00
CA ILE A 227 24.56 -9.99 -30.20
C ILE A 227 25.40 -8.90 -30.88
N ILE A 228 25.61 -7.80 -30.16
CA ILE A 228 26.45 -6.69 -30.61
C ILE A 228 27.90 -7.16 -30.50
N THR A 229 28.61 -7.15 -31.63
CA THR A 229 30.02 -7.57 -31.68
C THR A 229 30.83 -6.55 -32.47
N GLU A 230 32.13 -6.47 -32.21
CA GLU A 230 33.06 -5.61 -32.97
C GLU A 230 33.05 -5.86 -34.49
N ASN A 231 32.63 -7.06 -34.90
CA ASN A 231 32.57 -7.51 -36.31
C ASN A 231 31.22 -7.21 -37.00
N ALA A 232 30.29 -6.52 -36.34
CA ALA A 232 29.06 -6.09 -36.97
C ALA A 232 29.32 -5.03 -38.06
N SER A 233 28.37 -4.86 -38.99
CA SER A 233 28.53 -3.90 -40.09
C SER A 233 28.63 -2.47 -39.57
N GLU A 234 29.37 -1.62 -40.28
CA GLU A 234 29.58 -0.22 -39.89
C GLU A 234 28.26 0.55 -39.80
N GLU A 235 27.36 0.34 -40.75
CA GLU A 235 26.02 0.94 -40.75
C GLU A 235 25.21 0.53 -39.51
N PHE A 236 25.30 -0.73 -39.09
CA PHE A 236 24.61 -1.21 -37.89
C PHE A 236 25.18 -0.57 -36.62
N LEU A 237 26.51 -0.56 -36.47
CA LEU A 237 27.19 0.04 -35.32
C LEU A 237 26.95 1.56 -35.24
N HIS A 238 26.94 2.25 -36.38
CA HIS A 238 26.57 3.67 -36.45
C HIS A 238 25.10 3.87 -36.03
N SER A 239 24.19 3.00 -36.48
CA SER A 239 22.76 3.10 -36.14
C SER A 239 22.45 3.01 -34.64
N LEU A 240 23.34 2.40 -33.83
CA LEU A 240 23.21 2.32 -32.36
C LEU A 240 23.23 3.71 -31.68
N SER A 241 23.74 4.75 -32.36
CA SER A 241 23.73 6.13 -31.86
C SER A 241 22.43 6.88 -32.16
N ASN A 242 21.66 6.42 -33.16
CA ASN A 242 20.42 7.06 -33.61
C ASN A 242 19.17 6.33 -33.12
N TYR A 243 19.26 5.00 -32.96
CA TYR A 243 18.11 4.14 -32.70
C TYR A 243 18.25 3.31 -31.43
N CYS A 244 17.13 3.06 -30.76
CA CYS A 244 17.01 2.13 -29.64
C CYS A 244 15.98 1.03 -29.93
N ALA A 245 16.10 -0.09 -29.21
CA ALA A 245 15.09 -1.14 -29.18
C ALA A 245 13.95 -0.81 -28.22
N LEU A 246 12.80 -1.48 -28.37
CA LEU A 246 11.72 -1.46 -27.38
C LEU A 246 12.23 -1.99 -26.04
N GLN A 247 11.92 -1.27 -24.95
CA GLN A 247 12.38 -1.60 -23.60
C GLN A 247 11.29 -2.21 -22.71
N GLY A 248 10.03 -2.24 -23.16
CA GLY A 248 8.88 -2.73 -22.39
C GLY A 248 8.26 -1.66 -21.48
N PHE A 249 8.48 -0.38 -21.78
CA PHE A 249 7.95 0.75 -21.00
C PHE A 249 6.84 1.48 -21.74
N VAL A 250 5.94 2.13 -20.99
CA VAL A 250 4.90 3.00 -21.57
C VAL A 250 5.53 4.14 -22.39
N GLU A 251 6.73 4.57 -22.00
CA GLU A 251 7.53 5.58 -22.67
C GLU A 251 8.11 5.15 -24.04
N ASP A 252 8.09 3.85 -24.37
CA ASP A 252 8.52 3.36 -25.69
C ASP A 252 7.71 3.98 -26.83
N GLN A 253 6.42 4.21 -26.62
CA GLN A 253 5.55 4.85 -27.62
C GLN A 253 5.99 6.27 -28.00
N PHE A 254 6.87 6.89 -27.20
CA PHE A 254 7.43 8.22 -27.44
C PHE A 254 8.92 8.19 -27.81
N GLY A 255 9.51 6.99 -27.98
CA GLY A 255 10.95 6.81 -28.17
C GLY A 255 11.79 7.05 -26.91
N LEU A 256 11.15 7.10 -25.72
CA LEU A 256 11.81 7.44 -24.46
C LEU A 256 12.09 6.23 -23.56
N GLY A 257 11.80 5.01 -24.02
CA GLY A 257 11.97 3.79 -23.22
C GLY A 257 13.41 3.53 -22.77
N LEU A 258 14.40 3.85 -23.62
CA LEU A 258 15.82 3.71 -23.24
C LEU A 258 16.21 4.65 -22.09
N ILE A 259 15.71 5.90 -22.11
CA ILE A 259 15.90 6.86 -21.02
C ILE A 259 15.18 6.38 -19.75
N ALA A 260 13.95 5.87 -19.88
CA ALA A 260 13.19 5.33 -18.75
C ALA A 260 13.95 4.21 -18.04
N ARG A 261 14.51 3.25 -18.81
CA ARG A 261 15.37 2.19 -18.28
C ARG A 261 16.64 2.75 -17.64
N ALA A 262 17.33 3.70 -18.30
CA ALA A 262 18.54 4.32 -17.76
C ALA A 262 18.28 5.05 -16.43
N VAL A 263 17.11 5.68 -16.27
CA VAL A 263 16.71 6.32 -15.03
C VAL A 263 16.50 5.28 -13.92
N GLU A 264 15.78 4.20 -14.18
CA GLU A 264 15.53 3.15 -13.18
C GLU A 264 16.81 2.41 -12.77
N GLU A 265 17.69 2.09 -13.73
CA GLU A 265 19.02 1.55 -13.43
C GLU A 265 19.86 2.58 -12.64
N GLY A 266 19.71 3.87 -12.97
CA GLY A 266 20.33 4.98 -12.27
C GLY A 266 19.96 5.04 -10.79
N ILE A 267 18.67 4.85 -10.44
CA ILE A 267 18.21 4.81 -9.04
C ILE A 267 18.96 3.76 -8.22
N ALA A 268 19.28 2.62 -8.82
CA ALA A 268 19.98 1.53 -8.14
C ALA A 268 21.42 1.91 -7.77
N VAL A 269 22.15 2.59 -8.65
CA VAL A 269 23.60 2.86 -8.50
C VAL A 269 23.94 4.27 -8.00
N ILE A 270 23.01 5.23 -8.10
CA ILE A 270 23.29 6.61 -7.72
C ILE A 270 23.29 6.78 -6.20
N LYS A 271 24.23 7.52 -5.62
CA LYS A 271 24.20 7.87 -4.20
C LYS A 271 22.99 8.77 -3.89
N PRO A 272 22.51 8.82 -2.63
CA PRO A 272 21.31 9.57 -2.27
C PRO A 272 21.28 11.04 -2.71
N MET A 273 22.43 11.73 -2.68
CA MET A 273 22.55 13.13 -3.13
C MET A 273 23.08 13.28 -4.57
N GLY A 274 23.01 12.21 -5.36
CA GLY A 274 23.48 12.25 -6.73
C GLY A 274 22.54 13.01 -7.66
N ILE A 275 23.08 13.40 -8.82
CA ILE A 275 22.36 14.17 -9.84
C ILE A 275 22.46 13.42 -11.16
N MET A 276 21.32 13.27 -11.85
CA MET A 276 21.28 12.77 -13.21
C MET A 276 21.07 13.93 -14.18
N ILE A 277 21.84 14.00 -15.26
CA ILE A 277 21.74 15.05 -16.26
C ILE A 277 21.51 14.39 -17.62
N PHE A 278 20.37 14.67 -18.25
CA PHE A 278 20.02 14.06 -19.54
C PHE A 278 19.76 15.12 -20.60
N ASN A 279 20.22 14.82 -21.82
CA ASN A 279 19.84 15.54 -23.02
C ASN A 279 18.55 14.96 -23.60
N MET A 280 17.50 15.77 -23.72
CA MET A 280 16.15 15.32 -24.08
C MET A 280 15.66 16.00 -25.36
N GLY A 281 15.37 15.19 -26.38
CA GLY A 281 14.71 15.65 -27.59
C GLY A 281 13.27 16.04 -27.29
N GLY A 282 12.89 17.27 -27.61
CA GLY A 282 11.59 17.87 -27.31
C GLY A 282 10.44 17.38 -28.19
N ARG A 283 10.66 16.40 -29.08
CA ARG A 283 9.63 15.88 -30.00
C ARG A 283 8.36 15.42 -29.26
N PRO A 284 8.41 14.65 -28.15
CA PRO A 284 7.21 14.24 -27.42
C PRO A 284 6.52 15.37 -26.63
N GLY A 285 7.10 16.57 -26.62
CA GLY A 285 6.64 17.69 -25.82
C GLY A 285 7.19 17.72 -24.41
N GLN A 286 7.35 18.93 -23.88
CA GLN A 286 8.06 19.15 -22.61
C GLN A 286 7.41 18.45 -21.41
N ALA A 287 6.07 18.39 -21.38
CA ALA A 287 5.33 17.75 -20.31
C ALA A 287 5.60 16.24 -20.25
N VAL A 288 5.65 15.55 -21.41
CA VAL A 288 5.95 14.12 -21.48
C VAL A 288 7.39 13.85 -21.04
N CYS A 289 8.35 14.65 -21.52
CA CYS A 289 9.75 14.49 -21.14
C CYS A 289 9.99 14.70 -19.65
N LYS A 290 9.34 15.68 -19.01
CA LYS A 290 9.44 15.88 -17.55
C LYS A 290 8.77 14.75 -16.76
N ARG A 291 7.56 14.35 -17.19
CA ARG A 291 6.77 13.31 -16.51
C ARG A 291 7.52 11.98 -16.41
N LEU A 292 8.36 11.63 -17.40
CA LEU A 292 9.23 10.45 -17.36
C LEU A 292 10.04 10.35 -16.06
N PHE A 293 10.63 11.47 -15.63
CA PHE A 293 11.45 11.54 -14.43
C PHE A 293 10.60 11.75 -13.18
N GLU A 294 9.61 12.65 -13.24
CA GLU A 294 8.76 13.00 -12.10
C GLU A 294 8.01 11.76 -11.58
N ARG A 295 7.45 10.94 -12.46
CA ARG A 295 6.75 9.71 -12.05
C ARG A 295 7.65 8.67 -11.37
N ARG A 296 8.97 8.77 -11.56
CA ARG A 296 10.00 7.92 -10.93
C ARG A 296 10.58 8.55 -9.66
N GLY A 297 9.98 9.64 -9.18
CA GLY A 297 10.34 10.31 -7.94
C GLY A 297 11.45 11.34 -8.07
N PHE A 298 11.67 11.92 -9.26
CA PHE A 298 12.66 12.99 -9.44
C PHE A 298 12.04 14.39 -9.41
N ARG A 299 12.80 15.37 -8.91
CA ARG A 299 12.63 16.79 -9.21
C ARG A 299 13.42 17.14 -10.46
N VAL A 300 12.76 17.73 -11.45
CA VAL A 300 13.35 18.07 -12.75
C VAL A 300 13.55 19.58 -12.87
N SER A 301 14.77 19.98 -13.20
CA SER A 301 15.14 21.35 -13.51
C SER A 301 15.62 21.43 -14.96
N LYS A 302 15.04 22.35 -15.76
CA LYS A 302 15.48 22.58 -17.13
C LYS A 302 16.63 23.59 -17.11
N LEU A 303 17.84 23.14 -17.41
CA LEU A 303 19.06 23.94 -17.37
C LEU A 303 19.25 24.79 -18.62
N TRP A 304 19.00 24.16 -19.77
CA TRP A 304 19.25 24.73 -21.09
C TRP A 304 18.25 24.18 -22.10
N GLN A 305 17.96 24.98 -23.13
CA GLN A 305 17.12 24.58 -24.24
C GLN A 305 17.53 25.36 -25.50
N THR A 306 17.62 24.64 -26.61
CA THR A 306 17.80 25.23 -27.94
C THR A 306 16.90 24.53 -28.97
N LYS A 307 16.90 24.99 -30.23
CA LYS A 307 16.25 24.31 -31.36
C LYS A 307 17.35 23.83 -32.30
N ILE A 308 17.22 22.59 -32.77
CA ILE A 308 18.16 21.98 -33.70
C ILE A 308 17.44 21.47 -34.94
N ILE A 309 18.13 21.48 -36.08
CA ILE A 309 17.59 20.90 -37.31
C ILE A 309 17.42 19.39 -37.12
N GLN A 310 16.29 18.85 -37.56
CA GLN A 310 16.09 17.40 -37.57
C GLN A 310 17.03 16.78 -38.61
N ALA A 311 17.86 15.84 -38.19
CA ALA A 311 18.78 15.13 -39.07
C ALA A 311 18.02 14.42 -40.20
N SER A 312 18.56 14.48 -41.42
CA SER A 312 17.89 13.99 -42.64
C SER A 312 17.80 12.48 -42.74
N ASP A 313 18.67 11.77 -42.03
CA ASP A 313 18.74 10.31 -41.92
C ASP A 313 17.75 9.74 -40.89
N THR A 314 17.11 10.61 -40.10
CA THR A 314 16.16 10.20 -39.07
C THR A 314 14.75 10.10 -39.62
N ASP A 315 14.22 8.87 -39.72
CA ASP A 315 12.83 8.65 -40.11
C ASP A 315 11.84 8.98 -38.98
N ILE A 316 10.90 9.89 -39.26
CA ILE A 316 9.82 10.30 -38.34
C ILE A 316 8.47 9.67 -38.69
N SER A 317 8.42 8.75 -39.67
CA SER A 317 7.19 8.07 -40.12
C SER A 317 6.45 7.35 -38.97
N ALA A 318 7.18 6.71 -38.07
CA ALA A 318 6.65 6.06 -36.87
C ALA A 318 5.87 7.04 -35.97
N LEU A 319 6.34 8.28 -35.84
CA LEU A 319 5.66 9.31 -35.02
C LEU A 319 4.33 9.74 -35.65
N VAL A 320 4.26 9.78 -36.99
CA VAL A 320 3.01 10.08 -37.72
C VAL A 320 1.97 8.96 -37.52
N GLU A 321 2.42 7.71 -37.47
CA GLU A 321 1.54 6.58 -37.20
C GLU A 321 0.98 6.62 -35.77
N ILE A 322 1.80 7.01 -34.79
CA ILE A 322 1.35 7.22 -33.42
C ILE A 322 0.28 8.32 -33.35
N GLU A 323 0.47 9.48 -34.00
CA GLU A 323 -0.55 10.55 -34.06
C GLU A 323 -1.85 10.14 -34.78
N LYS A 324 -1.83 9.07 -35.57
CA LYS A 324 -3.05 8.53 -36.19
C LYS A 324 -3.89 7.72 -35.21
N ASN A 325 -3.23 7.03 -34.28
CA ASN A 325 -3.85 6.08 -33.35
C ASN A 325 -3.97 6.62 -31.92
N SER A 326 -3.39 7.79 -31.63
CA SER A 326 -3.34 8.42 -30.30
C SER A 326 -3.78 9.90 -30.36
N PRO A 327 -4.41 10.45 -29.29
CA PRO A 327 -4.71 11.88 -29.19
C PRO A 327 -3.46 12.76 -28.98
N HIS A 328 -2.30 12.16 -28.72
CA HIS A 328 -1.04 12.88 -28.51
C HIS A 328 -0.58 13.60 -29.79
N ARG A 329 0.08 14.75 -29.63
CA ARG A 329 0.68 15.53 -30.73
C ARG A 329 2.14 15.79 -30.43
N PHE A 330 3.00 15.43 -31.37
CA PHE A 330 4.43 15.74 -31.27
C PHE A 330 4.69 17.22 -31.59
N GLU A 331 5.81 17.74 -31.10
CA GLU A 331 6.24 19.13 -31.23
C GLU A 331 7.43 19.26 -32.18
N PHE A 332 7.18 19.73 -33.40
CA PHE A 332 8.19 20.14 -34.38
C PHE A 332 8.04 21.62 -34.72
N PHE A 333 9.03 22.24 -35.37
CA PHE A 333 8.95 23.61 -35.83
C PHE A 333 9.39 23.72 -37.29
N MET A 334 8.85 24.70 -38.00
CA MET A 334 9.28 25.02 -39.37
C MET A 334 10.57 25.85 -39.31
N GLY A 335 11.71 25.22 -39.58
CA GLY A 335 13.03 25.83 -39.43
C GLY A 335 13.37 26.21 -37.98
N LEU A 336 14.52 26.86 -37.77
CA LEU A 336 14.99 27.26 -36.43
C LEU A 336 14.21 28.46 -35.85
N SER A 337 13.64 29.30 -36.72
CA SER A 337 12.93 30.54 -36.34
C SER A 337 11.43 30.34 -36.10
N GLY A 338 10.91 29.13 -36.32
CA GLY A 338 9.49 28.84 -36.11
C GLY A 338 9.15 28.79 -34.62
N ASP A 339 8.19 29.60 -34.17
CA ASP A 339 7.82 29.70 -32.75
C ASP A 339 6.58 28.88 -32.37
N GLN A 340 5.81 28.43 -33.37
CA GLN A 340 4.64 27.60 -33.16
C GLN A 340 4.94 26.13 -33.47
N PRO A 341 4.60 25.19 -32.55
CA PRO A 341 4.79 23.79 -32.80
C PRO A 341 3.79 23.28 -33.86
N ILE A 342 4.28 22.42 -34.75
CA ILE A 342 3.50 21.66 -35.73
C ILE A 342 3.56 20.16 -35.37
N CYS A 343 2.50 19.42 -35.69
CA CYS A 343 2.43 17.98 -35.43
C CYS A 343 3.34 17.18 -36.37
N ALA A 344 3.64 15.93 -36.01
CA ALA A 344 4.50 15.05 -36.81
C ALA A 344 3.96 14.87 -38.25
N ARG A 345 2.64 14.76 -38.43
CA ARG A 345 2.03 14.66 -39.76
C ARG A 345 2.37 15.86 -40.65
N THR A 346 2.23 17.07 -40.12
CA THR A 346 2.56 18.30 -40.85
C THR A 346 4.06 18.41 -41.08
N ALA A 347 4.88 18.07 -40.08
CA ALA A 347 6.33 18.08 -40.20
C ALA A 347 6.82 17.11 -41.30
N SER A 348 6.29 15.89 -41.36
CA SER A 348 6.63 14.90 -42.38
C SER A 348 6.22 15.35 -43.78
N ALA A 349 5.02 15.91 -43.93
CA ALA A 349 4.56 16.45 -45.21
C ALA A 349 5.40 17.64 -45.68
N TYR A 350 5.73 18.56 -44.76
CA TYR A 350 6.57 19.73 -45.05
C TYR A 350 8.01 19.33 -45.40
N GLY A 351 8.59 18.39 -44.65
CA GLY A 351 9.92 17.83 -44.94
C GLY A 351 10.01 17.17 -46.31
N LYS A 352 9.02 16.33 -46.67
CA LYS A 352 8.93 15.70 -48.00
C LYS A 352 8.75 16.71 -49.14
N ALA A 353 8.18 17.89 -48.86
CA ALA A 353 8.06 18.99 -49.80
C ALA A 353 9.33 19.86 -49.91
N GLY A 354 10.45 19.47 -49.26
CA GLY A 354 11.72 20.18 -49.27
C GLY A 354 11.86 21.26 -48.17
N GLY A 355 10.92 21.33 -47.23
CA GLY A 355 10.99 22.22 -46.08
C GLY A 355 11.94 21.72 -45.00
N GLN A 356 12.61 22.63 -44.29
CA GLN A 356 13.44 22.28 -43.13
C GLN A 356 12.59 22.20 -41.86
N ILE A 357 12.67 21.09 -41.15
CA ILE A 357 12.02 20.90 -39.84
C ILE A 357 13.06 20.92 -38.72
N SER A 358 12.68 21.49 -37.59
CA SER A 358 13.50 21.52 -36.37
C SER A 358 12.71 20.99 -35.18
N HIS A 359 13.40 20.66 -34.10
CA HIS A 359 12.79 20.31 -32.82
C HIS A 359 13.59 20.93 -31.68
N ALA A 360 12.95 21.07 -30.51
CA ALA A 360 13.65 21.54 -29.33
C ALA A 360 14.58 20.45 -28.78
N LEU A 361 15.70 20.85 -28.18
CA LEU A 361 16.60 19.99 -27.42
C LEU A 361 16.80 20.63 -26.04
N SER A 362 16.53 19.89 -24.97
CA SER A 362 16.55 20.41 -23.60
C SER A 362 17.46 19.58 -22.71
N VAL A 363 18.27 20.24 -21.88
CA VAL A 363 19.12 19.58 -20.89
C VAL A 363 18.44 19.66 -19.53
N TYR A 364 18.15 18.50 -18.95
CA TYR A 364 17.48 18.37 -17.65
C TYR A 364 18.45 17.90 -16.59
N SER A 365 18.43 18.57 -15.42
CA SER A 365 19.05 18.08 -14.18
C SER A 365 17.97 17.54 -13.27
N CYS A 366 18.13 16.28 -12.89
CA CYS A 366 17.17 15.45 -12.17
C CYS A 366 17.77 15.01 -10.83
N GLN A 367 17.06 15.28 -9.74
CA GLN A 367 17.44 14.86 -8.39
C GLN A 367 16.35 14.03 -7.75
N LEU A 368 16.70 12.95 -7.06
CA LEU A 368 15.74 12.12 -6.34
C LEU A 368 15.06 12.92 -5.22
N ARG A 369 13.73 12.87 -5.18
CA ARG A 369 12.94 13.19 -4.00
C ARG A 369 13.22 12.08 -2.98
N GLN A 370 13.43 12.45 -1.71
CA GLN A 370 13.55 11.50 -0.59
C GLN A 370 14.29 10.18 -0.98
N PRO A 371 15.59 10.29 -1.30
CA PRO A 371 16.30 9.29 -2.10
C PRO A 371 16.32 7.88 -1.50
N ASN A 372 16.38 7.77 -0.17
CA ASN A 372 16.38 6.47 0.50
C ASN A 372 15.03 5.75 0.33
N GLN A 373 13.93 6.48 0.47
CA GLN A 373 12.56 5.98 0.33
C GLN A 373 12.28 5.55 -1.11
N VAL A 374 12.66 6.37 -2.10
CA VAL A 374 12.50 6.02 -3.52
C VAL A 374 13.31 4.77 -3.86
N LYS A 375 14.55 4.66 -3.38
CA LYS A 375 15.36 3.44 -3.58
C LYS A 375 14.68 2.19 -3.02
N ILE A 376 14.11 2.25 -1.81
CA ILE A 376 13.37 1.13 -1.20
C ILE A 376 12.18 0.71 -2.08
N ILE A 377 11.44 1.67 -2.63
CA ILE A 377 10.31 1.41 -3.54
C ILE A 377 10.78 0.66 -4.80
N PHE A 378 11.82 1.15 -5.46
CA PHE A 378 12.33 0.52 -6.69
C PHE A 378 12.99 -0.84 -6.42
N GLU A 379 13.66 -1.02 -5.29
CA GLU A 379 14.19 -2.31 -4.86
C GLU A 379 13.06 -3.34 -4.65
N PHE A 380 11.96 -2.94 -4.00
CA PHE A 380 10.77 -3.77 -3.86
C PHE A 380 10.18 -4.17 -5.22
N LEU A 381 10.02 -3.21 -6.13
CA LEU A 381 9.48 -3.47 -7.48
C LEU A 381 10.35 -4.44 -8.29
N LYS A 382 11.68 -4.34 -8.15
CA LYS A 382 12.62 -5.25 -8.80
C LYS A 382 12.52 -6.69 -8.29
N ASN A 383 12.13 -6.89 -7.03
CA ASN A 383 12.03 -8.19 -6.38
C ASN A 383 10.69 -8.91 -6.66
N GLY A 384 10.29 -8.99 -7.93
CA GLY A 384 9.14 -9.79 -8.38
C GLY A 384 7.83 -9.01 -8.63
N PHE A 385 7.86 -7.68 -8.69
CA PHE A 385 6.68 -6.84 -8.90
C PHE A 385 6.84 -5.87 -10.09
N GLN A 386 7.59 -6.26 -11.12
CA GLN A 386 7.82 -5.43 -12.30
C GLN A 386 6.54 -5.02 -13.03
N GLU A 387 5.48 -5.84 -13.02
CA GLU A 387 4.19 -5.47 -13.61
C GLU A 387 3.60 -4.19 -12.98
N VAL A 388 3.87 -3.97 -11.68
CA VAL A 388 3.40 -2.82 -10.93
C VAL A 388 4.22 -1.55 -11.22
N SER A 389 5.44 -1.67 -11.74
CA SER A 389 6.28 -0.50 -12.04
C SER A 389 5.61 0.45 -13.04
N SER A 390 4.87 -0.13 -14.00
CA SER A 390 4.09 0.62 -14.99
C SER A 390 2.99 1.49 -14.38
N SER A 391 2.47 1.10 -13.20
CA SER A 391 1.43 1.79 -12.43
C SER A 391 2.00 2.78 -11.41
N LEU A 392 3.31 2.77 -11.14
CA LEU A 392 3.94 3.72 -10.24
C LEU A 392 3.87 5.14 -10.84
N ASP A 393 3.26 6.05 -10.09
CA ASP A 393 3.25 7.47 -10.39
C ASP A 393 3.61 8.28 -9.14
N LEU A 394 4.87 8.72 -9.07
CA LEU A 394 5.41 9.61 -8.05
C LEU A 394 5.51 11.08 -8.55
N SER A 395 4.74 11.44 -9.58
CA SER A 395 4.60 12.84 -9.99
C SER A 395 3.62 13.53 -9.05
N PHE A 396 3.96 14.71 -8.53
CA PHE A 396 3.13 15.44 -7.58
C PHE A 396 3.10 16.91 -7.96
N GLU A 397 1.92 17.52 -7.94
CA GLU A 397 1.78 18.97 -8.11
C GLU A 397 2.19 19.71 -6.83
N ASP A 398 1.89 19.13 -5.66
CA ASP A 398 2.24 19.65 -4.35
C ASP A 398 3.32 18.77 -3.69
N ASP A 399 4.42 19.40 -3.27
CA ASP A 399 5.52 18.73 -2.60
C ASP A 399 5.12 18.13 -1.23
N SER A 400 4.12 18.69 -0.55
CA SER A 400 3.61 18.15 0.72
C SER A 400 2.97 16.78 0.56
N VAL A 401 2.24 16.56 -0.54
CA VAL A 401 1.66 15.25 -0.89
C VAL A 401 2.76 14.24 -1.19
N ALA A 402 3.83 14.67 -1.87
CA ALA A 402 5.00 13.83 -2.10
C ALA A 402 5.68 13.42 -0.78
N ASP A 403 5.77 14.37 0.16
CA ASP A 403 6.41 14.18 1.45
C ASP A 403 5.65 13.22 2.37
N GLU A 404 4.34 13.03 2.17
CA GLU A 404 3.54 12.02 2.88
C GLU A 404 3.49 10.68 2.13
N LYS A 405 3.29 10.69 0.81
CA LYS A 405 3.05 9.47 0.03
C LYS A 405 4.31 8.63 -0.17
N ILE A 406 5.45 9.25 -0.45
CA ILE A 406 6.71 8.51 -0.73
C ILE A 406 7.18 7.72 0.51
N PRO A 407 7.23 8.28 1.73
CA PRO A 407 7.59 7.51 2.92
C PRO A 407 6.61 6.37 3.19
N PHE A 408 5.31 6.61 3.02
CA PHE A 408 4.31 5.56 3.20
C PHE A 408 4.48 4.41 2.21
N LEU A 409 4.74 4.68 0.92
CA LEU A 409 5.00 3.64 -0.07
C LEU A 409 6.28 2.86 0.27
N ALA A 410 7.35 3.53 0.71
CA ALA A 410 8.57 2.86 1.16
C ALA A 410 8.32 1.99 2.40
N TYR A 411 7.52 2.48 3.36
CA TYR A 411 7.11 1.72 4.53
C TYR A 411 6.27 0.49 4.14
N LEU A 412 5.29 0.65 3.25
CA LEU A 412 4.46 -0.43 2.73
C LEU A 412 5.29 -1.50 2.04
N ALA A 413 6.22 -1.10 1.16
CA ALA A 413 7.19 -1.97 0.51
C ALA A 413 8.05 -2.74 1.54
N SER A 414 8.46 -2.09 2.63
CA SER A 414 9.27 -2.73 3.69
C SER A 414 8.51 -3.81 4.47
N ILE A 415 7.18 -3.66 4.62
CA ILE A 415 6.31 -4.62 5.29
C ILE A 415 5.95 -5.79 4.37
N MET A 416 5.77 -5.54 3.06
CA MET A 416 5.31 -6.53 2.08
C MET A 416 6.40 -7.48 1.56
N LYS A 417 7.41 -7.82 2.36
CA LYS A 417 8.48 -8.76 1.96
C LYS A 417 7.93 -10.18 1.66
N PRO A 418 8.64 -11.04 0.91
CA PRO A 418 8.12 -12.34 0.47
C PRO A 418 7.51 -13.23 1.57
N SER A 419 8.06 -13.21 2.79
CA SER A 419 7.56 -13.99 3.95
C SER A 419 6.58 -13.22 4.86
N SER A 420 6.07 -12.06 4.44
CA SER A 420 5.21 -11.23 5.29
C SER A 420 3.83 -11.85 5.53
N PHE A 421 3.40 -11.81 6.79
CA PHE A 421 2.03 -11.97 7.24
C PHE A 421 1.65 -10.73 8.08
N PHE A 422 0.36 -10.50 8.30
CA PHE A 422 -0.08 -9.45 9.21
C PHE A 422 -0.15 -9.98 10.64
N PRO A 423 0.42 -9.28 11.63
CA PRO A 423 0.35 -9.72 13.02
C PRO A 423 -1.06 -9.59 13.58
N TYR A 424 -1.34 -10.30 14.67
CA TYR A 424 -2.55 -10.07 15.46
C TYR A 424 -2.58 -8.63 15.99
N GLU A 425 -3.76 -8.02 15.92
CA GLU A 425 -4.04 -6.73 16.53
C GLU A 425 -5.28 -6.80 17.40
N PRO A 426 -5.27 -6.15 18.58
CA PRO A 426 -6.42 -6.12 19.45
C PRO A 426 -7.55 -5.26 18.83
N PRO A 427 -8.81 -5.51 19.19
CA PRO A 427 -9.96 -4.74 18.70
C PRO A 427 -9.86 -3.24 18.96
N ALA A 428 -9.19 -2.84 20.05
CA ALA A 428 -8.89 -1.44 20.36
C ALA A 428 -7.94 -0.76 19.35
N GLY A 429 -7.39 -1.50 18.39
CA GLY A 429 -6.39 -1.06 17.42
C GLY A 429 -4.96 -1.42 17.81
N SER A 430 -4.08 -1.44 16.80
CA SER A 430 -2.67 -1.78 16.90
C SER A 430 -2.00 -1.10 18.09
N ARG A 431 -1.35 -1.89 18.96
CA ARG A 431 -0.60 -1.31 20.09
C ARG A 431 0.48 -0.34 19.60
N ARG A 432 1.12 -0.64 18.46
CA ARG A 432 2.08 0.26 17.82
C ARG A 432 1.43 1.59 17.43
N PHE A 433 0.28 1.55 16.76
CA PHE A 433 -0.43 2.76 16.33
C PHE A 433 -0.90 3.60 17.52
N ARG A 434 -1.49 2.96 18.55
CA ARG A 434 -1.88 3.64 19.79
C ARG A 434 -0.70 4.27 20.52
N ASN A 435 0.46 3.60 20.56
CA ASN A 435 1.69 4.15 21.12
C ASN A 435 2.19 5.37 20.33
N LEU A 436 2.05 5.37 18.99
CA LEU A 436 2.41 6.51 18.16
C LEU A 436 1.49 7.71 18.42
N ILE A 437 0.18 7.50 18.53
CA ILE A 437 -0.78 8.55 18.90
C ILE A 437 -0.47 9.11 20.29
N ALA A 438 -0.27 8.23 21.28
CA ALA A 438 0.09 8.65 22.64
C ALA A 438 1.44 9.40 22.67
N GLY A 439 2.42 8.93 21.90
CA GLY A 439 3.73 9.57 21.74
C GLY A 439 3.62 10.95 21.11
N PHE A 440 2.78 11.12 20.09
CA PHE A 440 2.49 12.41 19.47
C PHE A 440 1.86 13.39 20.47
N MET A 441 0.84 12.96 21.20
CA MET A 441 0.18 13.76 22.24
C MET A 441 1.15 14.14 23.36
N LYS A 442 2.03 13.23 23.77
CA LYS A 442 3.07 13.48 24.78
C LYS A 442 4.11 14.49 24.28
N THR A 443 4.54 14.38 23.04
CA THR A 443 5.68 15.14 22.50
C THR A 443 5.27 16.54 22.04
N TYR A 444 4.17 16.66 21.29
CA TYR A 444 3.74 17.91 20.65
C TYR A 444 2.70 18.69 21.46
N HIS A 445 1.89 17.99 22.27
CA HIS A 445 0.84 18.62 23.07
C HIS A 445 1.09 18.54 24.58
N HIS A 446 2.19 17.90 25.01
CA HIS A 446 2.55 17.72 26.42
C HIS A 446 1.49 17.00 27.27
N ILE A 447 0.70 16.12 26.65
CA ILE A 447 -0.34 15.33 27.31
C ILE A 447 0.22 13.92 27.60
N PRO A 448 0.38 13.51 28.87
CA PRO A 448 1.02 12.24 29.22
C PRO A 448 0.07 11.04 29.08
N LEU A 449 -0.39 10.79 27.85
CA LEU A 449 -1.24 9.64 27.52
C LEU A 449 -0.43 8.35 27.38
N LYS A 450 -1.11 7.22 27.60
CA LYS A 450 -0.64 5.86 27.31
C LYS A 450 -1.51 5.23 26.22
N ALA A 451 -1.05 4.12 25.64
CA ALA A 451 -1.87 3.36 24.67
C ALA A 451 -3.21 2.89 25.25
N ASP A 452 -3.28 2.66 26.57
CA ASP A 452 -4.49 2.26 27.28
C ASP A 452 -5.49 3.42 27.48
N ASN A 453 -5.17 4.62 26.99
CA ASN A 453 -6.09 5.76 26.97
C ASN A 453 -6.72 5.99 25.60
N VAL A 454 -6.33 5.23 24.57
CA VAL A 454 -6.69 5.47 23.18
C VAL A 454 -7.38 4.24 22.59
N VAL A 455 -8.59 4.38 22.07
CA VAL A 455 -9.31 3.32 21.35
C VAL A 455 -9.49 3.73 19.90
N ILE A 456 -9.11 2.86 18.95
CA ILE A 456 -9.21 3.11 17.51
C ILE A 456 -10.57 2.66 16.99
N PHE A 457 -11.12 3.45 16.06
CA PHE A 457 -12.37 3.21 15.35
C PHE A 457 -12.16 3.38 13.84
N PRO A 458 -12.92 2.67 12.99
CA PRO A 458 -12.86 2.86 11.54
C PRO A 458 -13.18 4.30 11.11
N THR A 459 -14.19 4.94 11.72
CA THR A 459 -14.60 6.32 11.41
C THR A 459 -15.04 7.07 12.66
N ARG A 460 -15.09 8.40 12.58
CA ARG A 460 -15.69 9.27 13.60
C ARG A 460 -17.15 8.89 13.84
N THR A 461 -17.89 8.59 12.78
CA THR A 461 -19.31 8.17 12.88
C THR A 461 -19.45 6.88 13.68
N ALA A 462 -18.63 5.87 13.40
CA ALA A 462 -18.65 4.61 14.14
C ALA A 462 -18.34 4.84 15.63
N ALA A 463 -17.38 5.72 15.95
CA ALA A 463 -17.08 6.08 17.34
C ALA A 463 -18.29 6.68 18.08
N ILE A 464 -19.02 7.59 17.44
CA ILE A 464 -20.21 8.23 18.03
C ILE A 464 -21.36 7.21 18.17
N GLU A 465 -21.68 6.46 17.11
CA GLU A 465 -22.76 5.47 17.13
C GLU A 465 -22.52 4.39 18.20
N ASN A 466 -21.29 3.87 18.30
CA ASN A 466 -20.91 2.86 19.27
C ASN A 466 -20.98 3.39 20.71
N ALA A 467 -20.55 4.64 20.94
CA ALA A 467 -20.70 5.28 22.25
C ALA A 467 -22.17 5.43 22.63
N LEU A 468 -23.03 5.94 21.75
CA LEU A 468 -24.45 6.12 22.04
C LEU A 468 -25.17 4.80 22.32
N ARG A 469 -24.85 3.71 21.59
CA ARG A 469 -25.39 2.37 21.86
C ARG A 469 -24.96 1.83 23.21
N LEU A 470 -23.69 2.02 23.59
CA LEU A 470 -23.15 1.58 24.88
C LEU A 470 -23.87 2.21 26.08
N PHE A 471 -24.18 3.51 26.01
CA PHE A 471 -24.89 4.21 27.07
C PHE A 471 -26.42 4.07 26.99
N SER A 472 -26.98 3.86 25.79
CA SER A 472 -28.44 3.83 25.54
C SER A 472 -29.20 5.00 26.21
N PRO A 473 -28.80 6.27 26.01
CA PRO A 473 -29.46 7.43 26.63
C PRO A 473 -30.85 7.67 26.03
N HIS A 474 -31.81 8.09 26.85
CA HIS A 474 -33.15 8.50 26.41
C HIS A 474 -33.10 9.83 25.65
N LEU A 475 -32.28 10.78 26.14
CA LEU A 475 -32.12 12.09 25.52
C LEU A 475 -30.64 12.42 25.31
N VAL A 476 -30.30 12.72 24.06
CA VAL A 476 -28.98 13.14 23.61
C VAL A 476 -29.10 14.48 22.90
N VAL A 477 -28.18 15.38 23.19
CA VAL A 477 -28.00 16.59 22.38
C VAL A 477 -26.75 16.39 21.52
N VAL A 478 -26.89 16.52 20.20
CA VAL A 478 -25.81 16.30 19.24
C VAL A 478 -25.65 17.52 18.36
N ASP A 479 -24.39 17.91 18.12
CA ASP A 479 -24.04 18.91 17.11
C ASP A 479 -24.59 18.54 15.72
N GLU A 480 -25.29 19.47 15.08
CA GLU A 480 -25.93 19.29 13.76
C GLU A 480 -24.98 18.74 12.68
N HIS A 481 -23.68 19.05 12.75
CA HIS A 481 -22.71 18.56 11.78
C HIS A 481 -22.39 17.06 11.96
N LEU A 482 -22.68 16.50 13.12
CA LEU A 482 -22.40 15.11 13.49
C LEU A 482 -23.63 14.20 13.35
N THR A 483 -24.83 14.75 13.14
CA THR A 483 -26.07 13.97 13.06
C THR A 483 -26.33 13.31 11.71
N ARG A 484 -25.71 13.81 10.63
CA ARG A 484 -25.93 13.37 9.24
C ARG A 484 -25.86 11.85 9.05
N HIS A 485 -25.02 11.17 9.81
CA HIS A 485 -24.77 9.74 9.68
C HIS A 485 -25.35 8.90 10.83
N LEU A 486 -26.12 9.50 11.74
CA LEU A 486 -26.83 8.80 12.80
C LEU A 486 -28.15 8.19 12.28
N PRO A 487 -28.65 7.10 12.89
CA PRO A 487 -29.95 6.51 12.57
C PRO A 487 -31.08 7.55 12.49
N ARG A 488 -31.83 7.56 11.38
CA ARG A 488 -32.89 8.56 11.15
C ARG A 488 -33.98 8.51 12.23
N GLU A 489 -34.26 7.32 12.75
CA GLU A 489 -35.23 7.10 13.83
C GLU A 489 -34.87 7.87 15.11
N TRP A 490 -33.57 8.05 15.39
CA TRP A 490 -33.14 8.80 16.56
C TRP A 490 -33.48 10.29 16.44
N LEU A 491 -33.44 10.83 15.20
CA LEU A 491 -33.73 12.23 14.89
C LEU A 491 -35.23 12.52 14.78
N THR A 492 -36.05 11.52 14.40
CA THR A 492 -37.49 11.69 14.21
C THR A 492 -38.31 11.34 15.46
N SER A 493 -37.71 10.69 16.46
CA SER A 493 -38.39 10.35 17.71
C SER A 493 -38.72 11.61 18.53
N LEU A 494 -40.00 11.90 18.75
CA LEU A 494 -40.46 13.02 19.58
C LEU A 494 -40.77 12.52 21.00
N ALA A 495 -39.77 12.54 21.88
CA ALA A 495 -39.97 12.20 23.30
C ALA A 495 -40.72 13.28 24.11
N ILE A 496 -41.01 14.45 23.53
CA ILE A 496 -41.48 15.62 24.29
C ILE A 496 -43.02 15.62 24.52
N GLU A 497 -43.80 14.74 23.89
CA GLU A 497 -45.28 14.76 24.01
C GLU A 497 -45.90 13.73 24.99
N SER A 498 -45.13 12.89 25.68
CA SER A 498 -45.68 11.92 26.65
C SER A 498 -45.81 12.47 28.08
N THR A 499 -46.42 13.65 28.25
CA THR A 499 -46.98 14.01 29.57
C THR A 499 -48.29 13.25 29.80
N GLY A 500 -48.26 12.12 30.53
CA GLY A 500 -49.45 11.67 31.28
C GLY A 500 -49.74 10.18 31.40
N THR A 501 -49.11 9.28 30.64
CA THR A 501 -49.34 7.82 30.79
C THR A 501 -48.02 7.09 30.95
N GLY A 502 -47.84 6.40 32.07
CA GLY A 502 -46.59 5.82 32.57
C GLY A 502 -45.99 4.65 31.79
N ASP A 503 -46.24 4.56 30.48
CA ASP A 503 -45.63 3.59 29.57
C ASP A 503 -44.80 4.34 28.51
N CYS A 504 -43.73 5.02 28.94
CA CYS A 504 -42.66 5.35 27.98
C CYS A 504 -41.90 4.04 27.70
N PRO A 505 -41.76 3.59 26.44
CA PRO A 505 -40.93 2.43 26.14
C PRO A 505 -39.52 2.72 26.66
N GLU A 506 -39.04 1.89 27.60
CA GLU A 506 -37.64 1.89 28.00
C GLU A 506 -36.80 1.76 26.71
N ASP A 507 -35.79 2.63 26.55
CA ASP A 507 -34.70 2.49 25.55
C ASP A 507 -34.84 3.13 24.15
N VAL A 508 -35.75 4.08 23.92
CA VAL A 508 -35.71 4.89 22.68
C VAL A 508 -34.68 6.02 22.83
N ILE A 509 -33.65 6.04 21.97
CA ILE A 509 -32.67 7.13 21.90
C ILE A 509 -33.28 8.28 21.10
N THR A 510 -33.52 9.41 21.75
CA THR A 510 -33.92 10.66 21.09
C THR A 510 -32.73 11.59 20.96
N VAL A 511 -32.41 11.98 19.72
CA VAL A 511 -31.35 12.92 19.39
C VAL A 511 -31.97 14.27 19.05
N ILE A 512 -31.57 15.31 19.77
CA ILE A 512 -31.89 16.70 19.47
C ILE A 512 -30.67 17.36 18.85
N GLU A 513 -30.84 17.90 17.66
CA GLU A 513 -29.80 18.66 16.96
C GLU A 513 -29.57 20.00 17.66
N ALA A 514 -28.30 20.38 17.80
CA ALA A 514 -27.89 21.61 18.42
C ALA A 514 -26.79 22.31 17.62
N PRO A 515 -26.74 23.64 17.66
CA PRO A 515 -25.68 24.41 17.03
C PRO A 515 -24.34 24.13 17.73
N ARG A 516 -23.26 24.18 16.95
CA ARG A 516 -21.88 23.92 17.40
C ARG A 516 -21.32 24.96 18.38
N GLN A 517 -21.92 26.14 18.50
CA GLN A 517 -21.42 27.20 19.40
C GLN A 517 -21.63 26.82 20.87
N SER A 518 -20.56 26.95 21.68
CA SER A 518 -20.56 26.49 23.07
C SER A 518 -21.64 27.14 23.94
N ASP A 519 -21.86 28.45 23.82
CA ASP A 519 -22.87 29.18 24.61
C ASP A 519 -24.30 28.68 24.36
N LEU A 520 -24.66 28.45 23.10
CA LEU A 520 -25.97 27.95 22.70
C LEU A 520 -26.15 26.49 23.12
N MET A 521 -25.11 25.67 22.96
CA MET A 521 -25.08 24.30 23.44
C MET A 521 -25.28 24.25 24.96
N ILE A 522 -24.59 25.10 25.73
CA ILE A 522 -24.76 25.20 27.19
C ILE A 522 -26.19 25.58 27.58
N GLU A 523 -26.81 26.52 26.86
CA GLU A 523 -28.20 26.89 27.10
C GLU A 523 -29.13 25.68 26.89
N LEU A 524 -28.96 24.95 25.80
CA LEU A 524 -29.73 23.74 25.50
C LEU A 524 -29.51 22.66 26.55
N ILE A 525 -28.26 22.39 26.96
CA ILE A 525 -27.97 21.39 28.00
C ILE A 525 -28.69 21.78 29.31
N LYS A 526 -28.63 23.06 29.72
CA LYS A 526 -29.31 23.54 30.95
C LYS A 526 -30.82 23.41 30.90
N LYS A 527 -31.44 23.59 29.73
CA LYS A 527 -32.90 23.54 29.54
C LYS A 527 -33.41 22.11 29.37
N LEU A 528 -32.74 21.32 28.54
CA LEU A 528 -33.17 19.98 28.13
C LEU A 528 -32.68 18.89 29.08
N LYS A 529 -31.60 19.16 29.85
CA LYS A 529 -30.97 18.21 30.79
C LYS A 529 -30.71 16.83 30.16
N PRO A 530 -29.93 16.77 29.05
CA PRO A 530 -29.65 15.51 28.38
C PRO A 530 -28.78 14.58 29.24
N GLN A 531 -28.78 13.29 28.91
CA GLN A 531 -27.92 12.30 29.58
C GLN A 531 -26.55 12.22 28.92
N VAL A 532 -26.48 12.43 27.60
CA VAL A 532 -25.25 12.46 26.82
C VAL A 532 -25.27 13.68 25.90
N VAL A 533 -24.11 14.31 25.75
CA VAL A 533 -23.88 15.43 24.82
C VAL A 533 -22.75 15.03 23.89
N VAL A 534 -22.96 15.17 22.58
CA VAL A 534 -21.93 14.96 21.57
C VAL A 534 -21.76 16.26 20.78
N THR A 535 -20.61 16.91 20.87
CA THR A 535 -20.45 18.23 20.25
C THR A 535 -19.05 18.48 19.74
N GLY A 536 -18.93 19.22 18.63
CA GLY A 536 -17.67 19.83 18.22
C GLY A 536 -17.40 21.15 18.96
N ILE A 537 -16.36 21.86 18.54
CA ILE A 537 -16.12 23.25 18.96
C ILE A 537 -16.14 24.15 17.73
N ALA A 538 -16.75 25.33 17.81
CA ALA A 538 -16.73 26.29 16.72
C ALA A 538 -15.30 26.80 16.47
N HIS A 539 -14.94 27.09 15.21
CA HIS A 539 -13.56 27.42 14.84
C HIS A 539 -12.99 28.64 15.59
N PHE A 540 -13.81 29.64 15.91
CA PHE A 540 -13.36 30.81 16.67
C PHE A 540 -13.18 30.53 18.17
N GLU A 541 -13.81 29.48 18.71
CA GLU A 541 -13.70 29.08 20.12
C GLU A 541 -12.56 28.08 20.35
N SER A 542 -12.15 27.35 19.31
CA SER A 542 -11.19 26.25 19.39
C SER A 542 -9.79 26.65 19.87
N VAL A 543 -9.44 27.95 19.82
CA VAL A 543 -8.14 28.47 20.25
C VAL A 543 -8.01 28.55 21.78
N THR A 544 -9.13 28.73 22.50
CA THR A 544 -9.16 28.95 23.95
C THR A 544 -9.87 27.81 24.68
N SER A 545 -9.53 27.57 25.94
CA SER A 545 -10.14 26.49 26.73
C SER A 545 -11.48 26.87 27.39
N SER A 546 -11.93 28.13 27.29
CA SER A 546 -13.08 28.65 28.05
C SER A 546 -14.38 27.91 27.71
N GLY A 547 -14.73 27.82 26.42
CA GLY A 547 -15.93 27.12 25.96
C GLY A 547 -15.93 25.64 26.38
N PHE A 548 -14.77 24.97 26.26
CA PHE A 548 -14.62 23.58 26.68
C PHE A 548 -14.80 23.41 28.21
N VAL A 549 -14.16 24.26 29.02
CA VAL A 549 -14.31 24.21 30.48
C VAL A 549 -15.76 24.46 30.89
N HIS A 550 -16.44 25.43 30.28
CA HIS A 550 -17.85 25.70 30.58
C HIS A 550 -18.77 24.52 30.19
N LEU A 551 -18.48 23.83 29.09
CA LEU A 551 -19.18 22.59 28.71
C LEU A 551 -18.93 21.48 29.72
N LEU A 552 -17.68 21.28 30.15
CA LEU A 552 -17.33 20.29 31.19
C LEU A 552 -18.06 20.57 32.50
N ASP A 553 -18.09 21.82 32.95
CA ASP A 553 -18.75 22.24 34.20
C ASP A 553 -20.27 22.07 34.10
N THR A 554 -20.87 22.55 33.01
CA THR A 554 -22.33 22.45 32.80
C THR A 554 -22.79 20.99 32.71
N THR A 555 -22.06 20.14 31.99
CA THR A 555 -22.38 18.71 31.91
C THR A 555 -22.19 18.00 33.25
N ARG A 556 -21.17 18.37 34.03
CA ARG A 556 -20.95 17.85 35.39
C ARG A 556 -22.08 18.22 36.35
N ASP A 557 -22.54 19.48 36.31
CA ASP A 557 -23.61 19.98 37.17
C ASP A 557 -24.95 19.27 36.91
N ILE A 558 -25.20 18.92 35.66
CA ILE A 558 -26.43 18.25 35.22
C ILE A 558 -26.33 16.72 35.36
N GLY A 559 -25.11 16.17 35.41
CA GLY A 559 -24.86 14.73 35.41
C GLY A 559 -24.85 14.10 34.02
N ALA A 560 -24.60 14.89 32.97
CA ALA A 560 -24.49 14.44 31.59
C ALA A 560 -23.05 13.98 31.27
N ARG A 561 -22.90 13.01 30.37
CA ARG A 561 -21.60 12.67 29.77
C ARG A 561 -21.31 13.51 28.53
N LEU A 562 -20.06 13.87 28.31
CA LEU A 562 -19.62 14.71 27.19
C LEU A 562 -18.71 13.91 26.25
N PHE A 563 -19.06 13.83 24.97
CA PHE A 563 -18.18 13.41 23.89
C PHE A 563 -17.84 14.61 23.03
N LEU A 564 -16.58 15.04 23.08
CA LEU A 564 -16.14 16.22 22.36
C LEU A 564 -15.39 15.84 21.08
N ASP A 565 -15.90 16.23 19.92
CA ASP A 565 -15.23 16.03 18.63
C ASP A 565 -14.25 17.18 18.33
N ILE A 566 -12.97 16.86 18.20
CA ILE A 566 -11.92 17.82 17.81
C ILE A 566 -11.38 17.59 16.40
N SER A 567 -11.99 16.67 15.62
CA SER A 567 -11.53 16.26 14.29
C SER A 567 -11.20 17.44 13.36
N ASP A 568 -12.06 18.45 13.33
CA ASP A 568 -11.91 19.62 12.45
C ASP A 568 -10.74 20.53 12.87
N HIS A 569 -10.27 20.42 14.12
CA HIS A 569 -9.19 21.24 14.70
C HIS A 569 -7.95 20.42 15.06
N PHE A 570 -7.93 19.13 14.75
CA PHE A 570 -6.76 18.29 14.92
C PHE A 570 -5.87 18.41 13.68
N GLU A 571 -4.56 18.54 13.91
CA GLU A 571 -3.58 18.81 12.86
C GLU A 571 -2.32 17.99 13.12
N LEU A 572 -1.92 17.19 12.13
CA LEU A 572 -0.68 16.44 12.15
C LEU A 572 0.44 17.33 11.61
N SER A 573 1.11 18.06 12.51
CA SER A 573 2.18 18.99 12.15
C SER A 573 3.25 19.01 13.23
N SER A 574 4.46 19.40 12.85
CA SER A 574 5.56 19.65 13.78
C SER A 574 5.36 20.92 14.61
N LEU A 575 4.49 21.83 14.14
CA LEU A 575 4.04 23.01 14.87
C LEU A 575 2.50 23.09 14.77
N PRO A 576 1.78 22.23 15.52
CA PRO A 576 0.33 22.17 15.43
C PRO A 576 -0.30 23.48 15.90
N SER A 577 -1.40 23.87 15.25
CA SER A 577 -2.17 25.06 15.64
C SER A 577 -2.67 24.98 17.09
N SER A 578 -2.87 26.16 17.69
CA SER A 578 -3.33 26.26 19.08
C SER A 578 -4.73 25.69 19.24
N ASN A 579 -4.85 24.60 20.00
CA ASN A 579 -6.13 24.00 20.37
C ASN A 579 -6.38 24.09 21.89
N GLY A 580 -7.44 24.78 22.28
CA GLY A 580 -7.84 25.04 23.66
C GLY A 580 -8.17 23.78 24.47
N VAL A 581 -8.68 22.74 23.82
CA VAL A 581 -8.97 21.43 24.43
C VAL A 581 -7.68 20.72 24.78
N LEU A 582 -6.74 20.65 23.82
CA LEU A 582 -5.44 20.02 24.03
C LEU A 582 -4.60 20.80 25.07
N LYS A 583 -4.69 22.14 25.07
CA LYS A 583 -4.09 22.99 26.11
C LYS A 583 -4.64 22.69 27.51
N PHE A 584 -5.94 22.45 27.62
CA PHE A 584 -6.55 22.04 28.89
C PHE A 584 -5.99 20.69 29.35
N LEU A 585 -5.93 19.70 28.45
CA LEU A 585 -5.43 18.35 28.74
C LEU A 585 -3.95 18.30 29.14
N ALA A 586 -3.15 19.25 28.66
CA ALA A 586 -1.75 19.40 29.05
C ALA A 586 -1.60 19.80 30.54
N GLY A 587 -2.55 20.58 31.08
CA GLY A 587 -2.51 21.07 32.46
C GLY A 587 -3.42 20.33 33.45
N THR A 588 -4.45 19.63 32.95
CA THR A 588 -5.50 19.02 33.77
C THR A 588 -5.84 17.63 33.23
N THR A 589 -6.10 16.67 34.12
CA THR A 589 -6.59 15.33 33.74
C THR A 589 -8.01 15.41 33.17
N LEU A 590 -8.29 14.68 32.07
CA LEU A 590 -9.64 14.63 31.52
C LEU A 590 -10.63 14.07 32.57
N PRO A 591 -11.74 14.77 32.88
CA PRO A 591 -12.73 14.28 33.82
C PRO A 591 -13.38 12.96 33.36
N SER A 592 -13.77 12.08 34.29
CA SER A 592 -14.33 10.75 33.99
C SER A 592 -15.66 10.74 33.25
N HIS A 593 -16.34 11.89 33.15
CA HIS A 593 -17.58 12.06 32.40
C HIS A 593 -17.37 12.54 30.95
N ALA A 594 -16.11 12.81 30.57
CA ALA A 594 -15.76 13.34 29.27
C ALA A 594 -14.84 12.38 28.49
N ALA A 595 -15.03 12.33 27.18
CA ALA A 595 -14.16 11.64 26.23
C ALA A 595 -13.94 12.54 25.00
N ILE A 596 -12.76 12.44 24.39
CA ILE A 596 -12.41 13.22 23.20
C ILE A 596 -12.42 12.32 21.97
N ILE A 597 -13.13 12.72 20.93
CA ILE A 597 -13.17 12.04 19.63
C ILE A 597 -12.27 12.80 18.66
N CYS A 598 -11.42 12.06 17.94
CA CYS A 598 -10.53 12.61 16.95
C CYS A 598 -10.50 11.73 15.70
N GLY A 599 -11.16 12.18 14.64
CA GLY A 599 -11.13 11.63 13.30
C GLY A 599 -10.00 12.25 12.47
N LEU A 600 -9.25 11.41 11.78
CA LEU A 600 -8.22 11.82 10.82
C LEU A 600 -8.89 12.07 9.46
N VAL A 601 -9.53 13.23 9.32
CA VAL A 601 -10.43 13.56 8.19
C VAL A 601 -9.84 14.55 7.18
N LYS A 602 -8.61 15.03 7.41
CA LYS A 602 -7.94 16.06 6.58
C LYS A 602 -6.95 15.48 5.57
N ASN A 603 -7.13 14.23 5.18
CA ASN A 603 -6.21 13.52 4.31
C ASN A 603 -6.34 14.03 2.86
N GLN A 604 -5.25 14.60 2.32
CA GLN A 604 -5.21 15.07 0.93
C GLN A 604 -4.67 14.00 -0.04
N VAL A 605 -3.84 13.06 0.46
CA VAL A 605 -3.24 11.99 -0.34
C VAL A 605 -4.31 10.94 -0.70
N TYR A 606 -5.13 10.56 0.28
CA TYR A 606 -6.18 9.55 0.17
C TYR A 606 -7.47 10.08 0.80
N SER A 607 -8.23 10.87 0.04
CA SER A 607 -9.34 11.68 0.57
C SER A 607 -10.51 10.89 1.17
N ASP A 608 -10.72 9.63 0.75
CA ASP A 608 -11.75 8.75 1.31
C ASP A 608 -11.22 7.80 2.39
N LEU A 609 -9.95 7.93 2.80
CA LEU A 609 -9.35 7.13 3.88
C LEU A 609 -9.56 7.80 5.23
N GLU A 610 -10.32 7.18 6.12
CA GLU A 610 -10.58 7.69 7.47
C GLU A 610 -10.14 6.65 8.52
N VAL A 611 -9.61 7.16 9.64
CA VAL A 611 -9.46 6.43 10.91
C VAL A 611 -9.79 7.42 12.01
N ALA A 612 -10.49 6.98 13.04
CA ALA A 612 -10.74 7.80 14.22
C ALA A 612 -10.20 7.14 15.48
N PHE A 613 -9.98 7.94 16.52
CA PHE A 613 -9.64 7.45 17.84
C PHE A 613 -10.35 8.25 18.93
N VAL A 614 -10.63 7.57 20.03
CA VAL A 614 -11.26 8.14 21.22
C VAL A 614 -10.26 8.14 22.36
N ILE A 615 -10.09 9.29 23.02
CA ILE A 615 -9.26 9.46 24.19
C ILE A 615 -10.14 9.44 25.44
N SER A 616 -9.84 8.53 26.37
CA SER A 616 -10.43 8.46 27.70
C SER A 616 -9.36 8.13 28.73
N GLU A 617 -9.31 8.91 29.80
CA GLU A 617 -8.44 8.62 30.96
C GLU A 617 -9.14 7.72 32.00
N GLU A 618 -10.42 7.41 31.79
CA GLU A 618 -11.20 6.47 32.60
C GLU A 618 -11.06 5.03 32.05
N GLU A 619 -10.47 4.13 32.83
CA GLU A 619 -10.19 2.74 32.42
C GLU A 619 -11.46 1.94 32.09
N ALA A 620 -12.54 2.17 32.83
CA ALA A 620 -13.82 1.51 32.58
C ALA A 620 -14.40 1.86 31.20
N ILE A 621 -14.26 3.11 30.76
CA ILE A 621 -14.72 3.55 29.44
C ILE A 621 -13.83 2.95 28.35
N PHE A 622 -12.51 2.98 28.53
CA PHE A 622 -11.58 2.36 27.59
C PHE A 622 -11.92 0.88 27.34
N LYS A 623 -12.06 0.09 28.42
CA LYS A 623 -12.40 -1.34 28.33
C LYS A 623 -13.76 -1.57 27.67
N ALA A 624 -14.77 -0.78 28.03
CA ALA A 624 -16.11 -0.90 27.46
C ALA A 624 -16.13 -0.57 25.96
N LEU A 625 -15.45 0.51 25.54
CA LEU A 625 -15.34 0.90 24.13
C LEU A 625 -14.55 -0.11 23.31
N SER A 626 -13.41 -0.63 23.80
CA SER A 626 -12.63 -1.69 23.15
C SER A 626 -13.52 -2.91 22.82
N LYS A 627 -14.25 -3.41 23.82
CA LYS A 627 -15.18 -4.53 23.66
C LYS A 627 -16.35 -4.21 22.72
N THR A 628 -16.82 -2.96 22.72
CA THR A 628 -17.90 -2.52 21.83
C THR A 628 -17.45 -2.49 20.38
N VAL A 629 -16.22 -2.03 20.10
CA VAL A 629 -15.62 -2.09 18.75
C VAL A 629 -15.55 -3.52 18.26
N GLU A 630 -15.11 -4.46 19.11
CA GLU A 630 -15.05 -5.88 18.73
C GLU A 630 -16.41 -6.45 18.29
N LEU A 631 -17.47 -6.15 19.05
CA LEU A 631 -18.82 -6.63 18.75
C LEU A 631 -19.45 -5.93 17.54
N LEU A 632 -19.23 -4.62 17.40
CA LEU A 632 -19.97 -3.82 16.43
C LEU A 632 -19.25 -3.65 15.10
N GLU A 633 -17.93 -3.52 15.12
CA GLU A 633 -17.11 -3.31 13.93
C GLU A 633 -16.26 -4.54 13.59
N GLY A 634 -16.02 -5.43 14.57
CA GLY A 634 -14.90 -6.36 14.48
C GLY A 634 -13.63 -5.59 14.81
N HIS A 635 -12.83 -5.21 13.81
CA HIS A 635 -11.59 -4.45 14.02
C HIS A 635 -11.41 -3.40 12.92
N THR A 636 -10.62 -2.36 13.21
CA THR A 636 -10.21 -1.35 12.21
C THR A 636 -9.20 -1.93 11.22
N ALA A 637 -9.30 -1.56 9.94
CA ALA A 637 -8.39 -2.01 8.90
C ALA A 637 -6.92 -1.64 9.20
N LEU A 638 -6.06 -2.66 9.16
CA LEU A 638 -4.64 -2.54 9.52
C LEU A 638 -3.87 -1.59 8.58
N ILE A 639 -4.12 -1.68 7.28
CA ILE A 639 -3.45 -0.82 6.29
C ILE A 639 -3.79 0.66 6.52
N SER A 640 -5.02 0.97 6.94
CA SER A 640 -5.42 2.34 7.30
C SER A 640 -4.65 2.84 8.52
N GLN A 641 -4.44 1.97 9.52
CA GLN A 641 -3.60 2.28 10.68
C GLN A 641 -2.11 2.44 10.29
N TYR A 642 -1.61 1.68 9.31
CA TYR A 642 -0.24 1.81 8.80
C TYR A 642 0.02 3.14 8.09
N TYR A 643 -0.95 3.63 7.33
CA TYR A 643 -0.85 4.95 6.68
C TYR A 643 -0.66 6.05 7.73
N TYR A 644 -1.63 6.20 8.63
CA TYR A 644 -1.54 7.23 9.67
C TYR A 644 -0.40 6.98 10.65
N GLY A 645 -0.10 5.71 10.95
CA GLY A 645 1.05 5.32 11.77
C GLY A 645 2.38 5.74 11.16
N CYS A 646 2.53 5.70 9.83
CA CYS A 646 3.70 6.22 9.14
C CYS A 646 3.82 7.74 9.36
N LEU A 647 2.73 8.50 9.21
CA LEU A 647 2.73 9.95 9.46
C LEU A 647 3.11 10.30 10.90
N PHE A 648 2.52 9.63 11.90
CA PHE A 648 2.92 9.85 13.30
C PHE A 648 4.37 9.45 13.56
N HIS A 649 4.85 8.37 12.94
CA HIS A 649 6.23 7.93 13.10
C HIS A 649 7.21 8.95 12.54
N GLU A 650 6.99 9.46 11.33
CA GLU A 650 7.84 10.50 10.73
C GLU A 650 7.89 11.75 11.61
N LEU A 651 6.76 12.17 12.20
CA LEU A 651 6.70 13.29 13.14
C LEU A 651 7.47 13.01 14.45
N LEU A 652 7.58 11.75 14.88
CA LEU A 652 8.25 11.39 16.14
C LEU A 652 9.72 11.01 15.95
N ALA A 653 10.13 10.53 14.76
CA ALA A 653 11.42 9.89 14.53
C ALA A 653 12.64 10.80 14.76
N PHE A 654 12.47 12.11 14.58
CA PHE A 654 13.56 13.10 14.77
C PHE A 654 13.61 13.71 16.18
N GLN A 655 12.64 13.41 17.05
CA GLN A 655 12.58 13.98 18.39
C GLN A 655 13.45 13.18 19.36
N LEU A 656 14.19 13.89 20.20
CA LEU A 656 14.92 13.28 21.31
C LEU A 656 13.90 12.86 22.39
N ALA A 657 13.94 11.59 22.77
CA ALA A 657 13.11 11.08 23.85
C ALA A 657 13.35 11.89 25.15
N ASP A 658 12.26 12.21 25.86
CA ASP A 658 12.26 12.76 27.21
C ASP A 658 13.03 14.09 27.41
N ARG A 659 13.03 14.97 26.40
CA ARG A 659 13.65 16.30 26.49
C ARG A 659 13.03 17.22 27.55
N HIS A 660 11.78 16.95 27.94
CA HIS A 660 11.04 17.73 28.93
C HIS A 660 10.49 16.81 30.03
N PRO A 661 10.56 17.22 31.31
CA PRO A 661 9.93 16.47 32.38
C PRO A 661 8.41 16.40 32.13
N PRO A 662 7.75 15.29 32.50
CA PRO A 662 6.32 15.15 32.36
C PRO A 662 5.60 16.30 33.10
N ALA A 663 4.64 16.94 32.43
CA ALA A 663 3.89 18.05 33.00
C ALA A 663 3.15 17.61 34.27
N GLU A 664 3.32 18.35 35.36
CA GLU A 664 2.50 18.16 36.56
C GLU A 664 1.07 18.60 36.25
N ARG A 665 0.17 17.62 36.09
CA ARG A 665 -1.25 17.87 35.84
C ARG A 665 -1.99 18.05 37.15
N LYS A 666 -2.88 19.04 37.19
CA LYS A 666 -3.84 19.20 38.28
C LYS A 666 -4.86 18.07 38.17
N CYS A 667 -5.00 17.30 39.24
CA CYS A 667 -6.11 16.36 39.40
C CYS A 667 -7.24 17.08 40.12
N GLU A 668 -8.39 17.25 39.48
CA GLU A 668 -9.55 17.82 40.16
C GLU A 668 -10.05 16.85 41.24
N LYS A 669 -10.19 17.33 42.48
CA LYS A 669 -10.91 16.59 43.53
C LYS A 669 -12.41 16.72 43.28
N VAL A 670 -13.03 15.68 42.72
CA VAL A 670 -14.42 15.71 42.22
C VAL A 670 -15.46 15.37 43.31
N LYS A 671 -16.54 16.16 43.40
CA LYS A 671 -17.82 15.76 43.99
C LYS A 671 -18.59 14.96 42.93
N SER A 672 -18.85 13.67 43.16
CA SER A 672 -19.52 12.82 42.17
C SER A 672 -21.02 13.11 42.11
N THR A 673 -21.48 13.82 41.09
CA THR A 673 -22.89 13.79 40.68
C THR A 673 -23.18 12.44 40.04
N LYS A 674 -24.35 11.84 40.30
CA LYS A 674 -24.74 10.55 39.70
C LYS A 674 -24.96 10.73 38.20
N MET A 675 -24.02 10.25 37.40
CA MET A 675 -24.08 10.30 35.93
C MET A 675 -24.71 9.04 35.34
N ILE A 676 -25.10 9.09 34.06
CA ILE A 676 -25.51 7.89 33.32
C ILE A 676 -24.39 6.85 33.33
N GLY A 677 -24.70 5.65 33.81
CA GLY A 677 -23.82 4.48 33.71
C GLY A 677 -23.93 3.83 32.34
N PHE A 678 -23.12 2.82 32.09
CA PHE A 678 -23.36 1.94 30.93
C PHE A 678 -24.74 1.28 31.06
N SER A 679 -25.39 1.03 29.92
CA SER A 679 -26.67 0.32 29.91
C SER A 679 -26.52 -1.06 30.55
N SER A 680 -27.45 -1.42 31.45
CA SER A 680 -27.40 -2.71 32.17
C SER A 680 -27.46 -3.89 31.20
N SER A 681 -28.26 -3.76 30.14
CA SER A 681 -28.33 -4.71 29.03
C SER A 681 -27.00 -4.83 28.28
N ALA A 682 -26.39 -3.70 27.91
CA ALA A 682 -25.09 -3.67 27.23
C ALA A 682 -23.99 -4.32 28.08
N MET A 683 -23.88 -3.96 29.37
CA MET A 683 -22.87 -4.52 30.27
C MET A 683 -23.08 -6.01 30.54
N THR A 684 -24.34 -6.46 30.64
CA THR A 684 -24.63 -7.89 30.80
C THR A 684 -24.10 -8.66 29.59
N VAL A 685 -24.28 -8.14 28.38
CA VAL A 685 -23.73 -8.76 27.17
C VAL A 685 -22.21 -8.68 27.13
N LEU A 686 -21.60 -7.52 27.38
CA LEU A 686 -20.13 -7.33 27.34
C LEU A 686 -19.37 -8.15 28.40
N ASN A 687 -20.02 -8.48 29.52
CA ASN A 687 -19.44 -9.32 30.57
C ASN A 687 -19.62 -10.81 30.29
N ASN A 688 -20.69 -11.19 29.59
CA ASN A 688 -20.99 -12.59 29.26
C ASN A 688 -20.42 -13.02 27.89
N ALA A 689 -20.13 -12.08 26.99
CA ALA A 689 -19.54 -12.35 25.70
C ALA A 689 -18.07 -12.74 25.84
N GLU A 690 -17.70 -13.88 25.24
CA GLU A 690 -16.30 -14.31 25.13
C GLU A 690 -15.59 -13.54 24.02
N LEU A 691 -15.17 -12.33 24.37
CA LEU A 691 -14.40 -11.43 23.53
C LEU A 691 -12.89 -11.70 23.61
N SER A 692 -12.15 -11.12 22.69
CA SER A 692 -10.69 -11.21 22.63
C SER A 692 -10.08 -10.70 23.94
N ILE A 693 -9.02 -11.39 24.39
CA ILE A 693 -8.34 -11.06 25.64
C ILE A 693 -7.17 -10.13 25.33
N ASP A 694 -7.23 -8.91 25.85
CA ASP A 694 -6.11 -7.97 25.80
C ASP A 694 -4.96 -8.44 26.71
N GLU A 695 -3.73 -8.19 26.28
CA GLU A 695 -2.47 -8.70 26.84
C GLU A 695 -2.42 -8.79 28.39
N ILE A 696 -2.15 -9.98 28.91
CA ILE A 696 -1.69 -10.16 30.29
C ILE A 696 -0.22 -9.69 30.32
N LYS A 697 0.09 -8.69 31.15
CA LYS A 697 1.48 -8.22 31.34
C LYS A 697 2.36 -9.43 31.67
N ASP A 698 3.42 -9.62 30.88
CA ASP A 698 4.46 -10.66 31.01
C ASP A 698 4.16 -12.09 30.49
N ALA A 699 3.10 -12.32 29.69
CA ALA A 699 2.86 -13.62 29.04
C ALA A 699 2.77 -13.54 27.50
N SER A 700 3.49 -14.42 26.79
CA SER A 700 3.32 -14.60 25.34
C SER A 700 2.02 -15.37 25.05
N LEU A 701 0.96 -14.64 24.72
CA LEU A 701 -0.36 -15.19 24.40
C LEU A 701 -0.38 -15.79 22.99
N ILE A 702 -1.03 -16.96 22.84
CA ILE A 702 -1.28 -17.58 21.54
C ILE A 702 -2.79 -17.52 21.27
N HIS A 703 -3.19 -16.85 20.18
CA HIS A 703 -4.58 -16.62 19.84
C HIS A 703 -5.13 -17.67 18.87
N MET A 704 -5.93 -18.62 19.38
CA MET A 704 -6.76 -19.52 18.57
C MET A 704 -8.25 -19.15 18.65
N ASP A 705 -8.59 -17.96 19.15
CA ASP A 705 -9.93 -17.51 19.49
C ASP A 705 -10.48 -16.38 18.60
N VAL A 706 -9.77 -16.05 17.53
CA VAL A 706 -10.05 -14.91 16.64
C VAL A 706 -10.47 -15.35 15.23
N ASP A 707 -11.36 -14.57 14.61
CA ASP A 707 -11.85 -14.75 13.23
C ASP A 707 -10.93 -14.07 12.20
N GLN A 708 -9.62 -14.32 12.28
CA GLN A 708 -8.61 -13.75 11.38
C GLN A 708 -7.71 -14.82 10.76
N SER A 709 -7.04 -14.46 9.67
CA SER A 709 -6.03 -15.30 9.02
C SER A 709 -4.65 -14.66 9.19
N PHE A 710 -3.72 -15.41 9.74
CA PHE A 710 -2.29 -15.06 9.86
C PHE A 710 -1.43 -15.88 8.89
N LEU A 711 -2.04 -16.34 7.79
CA LEU A 711 -1.35 -17.09 6.76
C LEU A 711 -0.45 -16.17 5.90
N PRO A 712 0.62 -16.71 5.28
CA PRO A 712 1.45 -15.94 4.36
C PRO A 712 0.64 -15.33 3.21
N ILE A 713 0.90 -14.06 2.92
CA ILE A 713 0.18 -13.33 1.86
C ILE A 713 0.79 -13.70 0.49
N PRO A 714 0.00 -14.05 -0.54
CA PRO A 714 0.52 -14.37 -1.87
C PRO A 714 1.08 -13.12 -2.56
N SER A 715 2.09 -13.30 -3.41
CA SER A 715 2.70 -12.18 -4.15
C SER A 715 1.68 -11.35 -4.95
N PRO A 716 0.71 -11.92 -5.70
CA PRO A 716 -0.25 -11.10 -6.42
C PRO A 716 -1.14 -10.22 -5.52
N VAL A 717 -1.43 -10.67 -4.29
CA VAL A 717 -2.16 -9.85 -3.30
C VAL A 717 -1.30 -8.67 -2.84
N LYS A 718 -0.01 -8.89 -2.56
CA LYS A 718 0.94 -7.81 -2.22
C LYS A 718 1.06 -6.80 -3.36
N ALA A 719 1.19 -7.30 -4.58
CA ALA A 719 1.26 -6.48 -5.80
C ALA A 719 0.04 -5.58 -5.93
N ALA A 720 -1.17 -6.15 -5.79
CA ALA A 720 -2.43 -5.42 -5.90
C ALA A 720 -2.58 -4.36 -4.81
N ILE A 721 -2.20 -4.66 -3.56
CA ILE A 721 -2.23 -3.68 -2.47
C ILE A 721 -1.24 -2.56 -2.76
N PHE A 722 0.04 -2.88 -3.03
CA PHE A 722 1.06 -1.85 -3.28
C PHE A 722 0.67 -0.95 -4.45
N GLU A 723 0.24 -1.54 -5.57
CA GLU A 723 -0.22 -0.82 -6.75
C GLU A 723 -1.37 0.12 -6.43
N SER A 724 -2.37 -0.34 -5.66
CA SER A 724 -3.53 0.47 -5.32
C SER A 724 -3.14 1.78 -4.62
N PHE A 725 -2.12 1.75 -3.75
CA PHE A 725 -1.61 2.95 -3.08
C PHE A 725 -0.63 3.75 -3.95
N ALA A 726 0.11 3.10 -4.85
CA ALA A 726 1.07 3.74 -5.74
C ALA A 726 0.39 4.60 -6.83
N ARG A 727 -0.77 4.17 -7.34
CA ARG A 727 -1.54 4.89 -8.36
C ARG A 727 -2.00 6.26 -7.88
N GLN A 728 -2.29 7.14 -8.84
CA GLN A 728 -2.87 8.46 -8.61
C GLN A 728 -4.14 8.63 -9.43
N ASN A 729 -5.07 9.46 -8.94
CA ASN A 729 -6.27 9.90 -9.66
C ASN A 729 -7.12 8.75 -10.22
N MET A 730 -7.32 7.71 -9.41
CA MET A 730 -8.11 6.53 -9.80
C MET A 730 -9.56 6.93 -10.09
N THR A 731 -10.07 6.52 -11.24
CA THR A 731 -11.45 6.83 -11.61
C THR A 731 -12.45 5.95 -10.85
N GLU A 732 -13.72 6.37 -10.85
CA GLU A 732 -14.80 5.53 -10.31
C GLU A 732 -14.93 4.21 -11.08
N SER A 733 -14.69 4.20 -12.39
CA SER A 733 -14.71 2.96 -13.18
C SER A 733 -13.56 2.01 -12.85
N GLU A 734 -12.40 2.51 -12.43
CA GLU A 734 -11.29 1.68 -11.96
C GLU A 734 -11.55 1.08 -10.57
N THR A 735 -12.34 1.76 -9.74
CA THR A 735 -12.67 1.34 -8.36
C THR A 735 -14.02 0.65 -8.22
N ASP A 736 -14.87 0.66 -9.25
CA ASP A 736 -16.15 -0.04 -9.21
C ASP A 736 -15.95 -1.57 -9.27
N VAL A 737 -16.25 -2.21 -8.14
CA VAL A 737 -16.17 -3.66 -7.92
C VAL A 737 -17.46 -4.40 -8.28
N THR A 738 -18.54 -3.68 -8.58
CA THR A 738 -19.90 -4.26 -8.67
C THR A 738 -19.99 -5.38 -9.70
N THR A 739 -19.43 -5.15 -10.89
CA THR A 739 -19.41 -6.16 -11.96
C THR A 739 -18.62 -7.40 -11.56
N SER A 740 -17.42 -7.22 -10.97
CA SER A 740 -16.57 -8.33 -10.54
C SER A 740 -17.20 -9.13 -9.40
N ILE A 741 -17.85 -8.46 -8.45
CA ILE A 741 -18.57 -9.11 -7.35
C ILE A 741 -19.76 -9.91 -7.89
N LYS A 742 -20.58 -9.31 -8.78
CA LYS A 742 -21.71 -10.01 -9.43
C LYS A 742 -21.27 -11.33 -10.08
N GLN A 743 -20.15 -11.30 -10.80
CA GLN A 743 -19.59 -12.48 -11.43
C GLN A 743 -19.06 -13.50 -10.41
N PHE A 744 -18.32 -13.04 -9.41
CA PHE A 744 -17.84 -13.90 -8.32
C PHE A 744 -18.98 -14.67 -7.64
N ILE A 745 -20.06 -13.97 -7.27
CA ILE A 745 -21.22 -14.56 -6.60
C ILE A 745 -21.92 -15.58 -7.50
N ARG A 746 -22.09 -15.24 -8.79
CA ARG A 746 -22.71 -16.13 -9.77
C ARG A 746 -21.90 -17.41 -9.96
N SER A 747 -20.58 -17.30 -10.07
CA SER A 747 -19.68 -18.44 -10.28
C SER A 747 -19.57 -19.33 -9.03
N ASN A 748 -19.55 -18.75 -7.84
CA ASN A 748 -19.27 -19.49 -6.60
C ASN A 748 -20.51 -20.03 -5.89
N TYR A 749 -21.65 -19.35 -6.01
CA TYR A 749 -22.86 -19.68 -5.26
C TYR A 749 -24.12 -19.84 -6.14
N GLY A 750 -24.04 -19.43 -7.41
CA GLY A 750 -25.19 -19.39 -8.31
C GLY A 750 -26.32 -18.49 -7.80
N PHE A 751 -26.06 -17.52 -6.94
CA PHE A 751 -27.11 -16.69 -6.34
C PHE A 751 -27.79 -15.80 -7.40
N PRO A 752 -29.14 -15.67 -7.40
CA PRO A 752 -29.84 -14.91 -8.42
C PRO A 752 -29.64 -13.41 -8.22
N ILE A 753 -29.31 -12.72 -9.31
CA ILE A 753 -29.10 -11.27 -9.35
C ILE A 753 -30.01 -10.70 -10.45
N ASP A 754 -30.92 -9.83 -10.05
CA ASP A 754 -31.86 -9.13 -10.92
C ASP A 754 -31.51 -7.64 -11.07
N ARG A 755 -32.34 -6.88 -11.80
CA ARG A 755 -32.14 -5.43 -11.98
C ARG A 755 -32.42 -4.61 -10.71
N SER A 756 -33.18 -5.16 -9.77
CA SER A 756 -33.55 -4.54 -8.49
C SER A 756 -32.59 -4.89 -7.35
N THR A 757 -31.61 -5.73 -7.62
CA THR A 757 -30.64 -6.20 -6.63
C THR A 757 -29.66 -5.10 -6.27
N GLU A 758 -29.65 -4.74 -4.99
CA GLU A 758 -28.78 -3.72 -4.44
C GLU A 758 -27.49 -4.35 -3.88
N PHE A 759 -26.35 -3.71 -4.17
CA PHE A 759 -25.04 -4.12 -3.67
C PHE A 759 -24.52 -3.08 -2.68
N ILE A 760 -24.26 -3.53 -1.46
CA ILE A 760 -23.76 -2.68 -0.38
C ILE A 760 -22.38 -3.18 0.03
N TYR A 761 -21.44 -2.25 0.21
CA TYR A 761 -20.06 -2.53 0.57
C TYR A 761 -19.67 -1.83 1.87
N GLU A 762 -18.93 -2.52 2.71
CA GLU A 762 -18.43 -2.03 4.00
C GLU A 762 -17.07 -2.67 4.30
N GLU A 763 -16.24 -2.04 5.12
CA GLU A 763 -14.94 -2.63 5.50
C GLU A 763 -15.12 -3.98 6.23
N SER A 764 -16.17 -4.14 7.03
CA SER A 764 -16.40 -5.31 7.89
C SER A 764 -17.75 -5.97 7.63
N SER A 765 -17.78 -7.30 7.47
CA SER A 765 -19.03 -8.06 7.40
C SER A 765 -19.82 -8.00 8.71
N GLN A 766 -19.14 -7.83 9.85
CA GLN A 766 -19.75 -7.65 11.16
C GLN A 766 -20.64 -6.39 11.20
N ALA A 767 -20.16 -5.27 10.66
CA ALA A 767 -20.91 -4.03 10.60
C ALA A 767 -22.17 -4.16 9.71
N LEU A 768 -22.03 -4.80 8.54
CA LEU A 768 -23.17 -5.10 7.66
C LEU A 768 -24.21 -6.00 8.35
N PHE A 769 -23.74 -7.06 9.02
CA PHE A 769 -24.60 -7.95 9.80
C PHE A 769 -25.36 -7.16 10.88
N ASN A 770 -24.67 -6.29 11.61
CA ASN A 770 -25.27 -5.47 12.65
C ASN A 770 -26.35 -4.52 12.11
N LYS A 771 -26.18 -3.97 10.90
CA LYS A 771 -27.26 -3.19 10.25
C LYS A 771 -28.43 -4.08 9.82
N MET A 772 -28.20 -5.34 9.43
CA MET A 772 -29.28 -6.31 9.18
C MET A 772 -30.05 -6.66 10.47
N VAL A 773 -29.37 -6.74 11.62
CA VAL A 773 -30.02 -6.91 12.92
C VAL A 773 -30.95 -5.74 13.22
N LEU A 774 -30.57 -4.50 12.92
CA LEU A 774 -31.44 -3.34 13.09
C LEU A 774 -32.69 -3.43 12.20
N CYS A 775 -32.53 -3.88 10.95
CA CYS A 775 -33.66 -4.11 10.06
C CYS A 775 -34.62 -5.18 10.62
N CYS A 776 -34.08 -6.21 11.27
CA CYS A 776 -34.87 -7.23 11.97
C CYS A 776 -35.68 -6.62 13.13
N ILE A 777 -35.06 -5.76 13.94
CA ILE A 777 -35.71 -5.07 15.06
C ILE A 777 -36.84 -4.16 14.56
N GLN A 778 -36.59 -3.37 13.50
CA GLN A 778 -37.59 -2.49 12.88
C GLN A 778 -38.84 -3.24 12.38
N GLU A 779 -38.69 -4.52 12.01
CA GLU A 779 -39.80 -5.37 11.58
C GLU A 779 -40.51 -6.11 12.73
N GLY A 780 -40.07 -5.92 13.97
CA GLY A 780 -40.49 -6.75 15.10
C GLY A 780 -40.18 -8.23 14.86
N GLY A 781 -39.09 -8.52 14.12
CA GLY A 781 -38.65 -9.85 13.78
C GLY A 781 -37.95 -10.56 14.93
N THR A 782 -37.84 -11.89 14.81
CA THR A 782 -37.07 -12.72 15.75
C THR A 782 -35.93 -13.39 15.00
N LEU A 783 -34.70 -13.16 15.46
CA LEU A 783 -33.49 -13.67 14.84
C LEU A 783 -33.15 -15.07 15.38
N CYS A 784 -33.27 -16.05 14.52
CA CYS A 784 -33.06 -17.46 14.77
C CYS A 784 -31.65 -17.89 14.34
N PHE A 785 -30.81 -18.28 15.30
CA PHE A 785 -29.46 -18.81 15.05
C PHE A 785 -29.39 -20.31 15.32
N PRO A 786 -28.87 -21.13 14.40
CA PRO A 786 -28.44 -22.49 14.71
C PRO A 786 -27.42 -22.51 15.85
N ALA A 787 -27.55 -23.43 16.81
CA ALA A 787 -26.47 -23.74 17.74
C ALA A 787 -25.23 -24.18 16.92
N GLY A 788 -24.08 -23.56 17.18
CA GLY A 788 -22.93 -23.64 16.27
C GLY A 788 -22.86 -22.52 15.23
N SER A 789 -23.43 -21.35 15.54
CA SER A 789 -23.19 -20.10 14.78
C SER A 789 -22.01 -19.32 15.37
N ASN A 790 -21.53 -18.31 14.65
CA ASN A 790 -20.48 -17.41 15.16
C ASN A 790 -20.94 -16.69 16.45
N GLY A 791 -20.20 -16.84 17.54
CA GLY A 791 -20.55 -16.30 18.86
C GLY A 791 -20.55 -14.77 18.93
N ASN A 792 -19.74 -14.11 18.10
CA ASN A 792 -19.69 -12.64 18.04
C ASN A 792 -20.97 -12.08 17.43
N TYR A 793 -21.52 -12.72 16.38
CA TYR A 793 -22.80 -12.31 15.78
C TYR A 793 -23.97 -12.48 16.74
N VAL A 794 -24.00 -13.59 17.48
CA VAL A 794 -25.04 -13.83 18.49
C VAL A 794 -24.95 -12.79 19.61
N SER A 795 -23.74 -12.49 20.07
CA SER A 795 -23.49 -11.48 21.11
C SER A 795 -23.83 -10.07 20.63
N ALA A 796 -23.46 -9.71 19.40
CA ALA A 796 -23.78 -8.42 18.79
C ALA A 796 -25.30 -8.25 18.62
N ALA A 797 -26.02 -9.29 18.18
CA ALA A 797 -27.48 -9.24 18.08
C ALA A 797 -28.16 -9.00 19.45
N ARG A 798 -27.66 -9.65 20.51
CA ARG A 798 -28.12 -9.42 21.89
C ARG A 798 -27.74 -8.03 22.40
N PHE A 799 -26.54 -7.54 22.06
CA PHE A 799 -26.09 -6.18 22.42
C PHE A 799 -27.02 -5.12 21.81
N LEU A 800 -27.45 -5.33 20.57
CA LEU A 800 -28.44 -4.50 19.88
C LEU A 800 -29.89 -4.75 20.32
N LYS A 801 -30.10 -5.59 21.34
CA LYS A 801 -31.42 -5.92 21.91
C LYS A 801 -32.39 -6.58 20.93
N ALA A 802 -31.88 -7.28 19.92
CA ALA A 802 -32.74 -8.08 19.04
C ALA A 802 -33.35 -9.27 19.80
N ASN A 803 -34.57 -9.67 19.43
CA ASN A 803 -35.16 -10.90 19.93
C ASN A 803 -34.43 -12.09 19.30
N VAL A 804 -33.66 -12.85 20.08
CA VAL A 804 -32.81 -13.93 19.60
C VAL A 804 -33.32 -15.29 20.08
N VAL A 805 -33.48 -16.23 19.15
CA VAL A 805 -33.82 -17.64 19.44
C VAL A 805 -32.72 -18.55 18.92
N THR A 806 -32.25 -19.48 19.76
CA THR A 806 -31.28 -20.50 19.33
C THR A 806 -32.00 -21.76 18.86
N ILE A 807 -31.71 -22.21 17.64
CA ILE A 807 -32.21 -23.45 17.05
C ILE A 807 -31.28 -24.60 17.48
N PRO A 808 -31.76 -25.59 18.25
CA PRO A 808 -30.90 -26.64 18.81
C PRO A 808 -30.45 -27.64 17.73
N THR A 809 -29.16 -27.65 17.40
CA THR A 809 -28.58 -28.59 16.43
C THR A 809 -28.15 -29.87 17.13
N LYS A 810 -28.04 -30.97 16.37
CA LYS A 810 -27.74 -32.31 16.90
C LYS A 810 -26.34 -32.78 16.48
N THR A 811 -25.69 -33.55 17.35
CA THR A 811 -24.33 -34.07 17.12
C THR A 811 -24.26 -35.09 15.99
N ASP A 812 -25.32 -35.89 15.79
CA ASP A 812 -25.44 -36.89 14.71
C ASP A 812 -25.42 -36.26 13.30
N ALA A 813 -25.91 -35.03 13.17
CA ALA A 813 -25.84 -34.22 11.96
C ALA A 813 -24.61 -33.29 11.92
N GLY A 814 -23.63 -33.47 12.81
CA GLY A 814 -22.45 -32.59 12.92
C GLY A 814 -22.79 -31.15 13.32
N PHE A 815 -23.89 -30.95 14.04
CA PHE A 815 -24.44 -29.63 14.37
C PHE A 815 -24.90 -28.79 13.16
N LYS A 816 -25.09 -29.41 11.99
CA LYS A 816 -25.75 -28.75 10.86
C LYS A 816 -27.22 -28.45 11.18
N LEU A 817 -27.71 -27.32 10.69
CA LEU A 817 -29.16 -27.01 10.64
C LEU A 817 -29.88 -28.02 9.73
N THR A 818 -30.94 -28.65 10.24
CA THR A 818 -31.76 -29.62 9.49
C THR A 818 -33.21 -29.14 9.36
N GLU A 819 -33.93 -29.63 8.35
CA GLU A 819 -35.34 -29.27 8.08
C GLU A 819 -36.26 -29.55 9.28
N GLU A 820 -36.09 -30.69 9.94
CA GLU A 820 -36.94 -31.12 11.06
C GLU A 820 -36.90 -30.11 12.22
N VAL A 821 -35.69 -29.74 12.65
CA VAL A 821 -35.49 -28.83 13.78
C VAL A 821 -35.90 -27.42 13.40
N LEU A 822 -35.53 -26.97 12.20
CA LEU A 822 -35.89 -25.65 11.69
C LEU A 822 -37.42 -25.47 11.64
N CYS A 823 -38.14 -26.44 11.07
CA CYS A 823 -39.60 -26.43 11.00
C CYS A 823 -40.25 -26.38 12.40
N GLY A 824 -39.67 -27.08 13.39
CA GLY A 824 -40.12 -27.04 14.78
C GLY A 824 -40.06 -25.63 15.38
N VAL A 825 -38.94 -24.93 15.23
CA VAL A 825 -38.75 -23.58 15.78
C VAL A 825 -39.55 -22.53 15.02
N LEU A 826 -39.56 -22.57 13.68
CA LEU A 826 -40.26 -21.58 12.86
C LEU A 826 -41.79 -21.56 13.11
N LYS A 827 -42.39 -22.68 13.54
CA LYS A 827 -43.81 -22.72 13.97
C LYS A 827 -44.10 -21.88 15.20
N THR A 828 -43.09 -21.65 16.04
CA THR A 828 -43.23 -20.95 17.34
C THR A 828 -42.88 -19.47 17.27
N VAL A 829 -42.32 -19.02 16.15
CA VAL A 829 -41.74 -17.69 16.00
C VAL A 829 -42.54 -16.86 15.01
N LYS A 830 -42.77 -15.58 15.34
CA LYS A 830 -43.39 -14.61 14.44
C LYS A 830 -42.31 -13.83 13.70
N ASN A 831 -42.52 -13.55 12.40
CA ASN A 831 -41.58 -12.85 11.52
C ASN A 831 -40.14 -13.40 11.66
N PRO A 832 -39.92 -14.69 11.39
CA PRO A 832 -38.63 -15.31 11.63
C PRO A 832 -37.55 -14.78 10.68
N TRP A 833 -36.41 -14.39 11.26
CA TRP A 833 -35.17 -14.11 10.55
C TRP A 833 -34.19 -15.25 10.80
N VAL A 834 -33.76 -15.99 9.78
CA VAL A 834 -32.91 -17.17 9.94
C VAL A 834 -31.49 -16.84 9.48
N TYR A 835 -30.52 -16.99 10.37
CA TYR A 835 -29.10 -16.87 10.04
C TYR A 835 -28.52 -18.24 9.65
N VAL A 836 -27.77 -18.30 8.56
CA VAL A 836 -27.07 -19.51 8.11
C VAL A 836 -25.65 -19.15 7.69
N SER A 837 -24.64 -19.69 8.38
CA SER A 837 -23.23 -19.62 7.94
C SER A 837 -22.98 -20.73 6.92
N GLY A 838 -22.72 -20.39 5.65
CA GLY A 838 -22.39 -21.39 4.65
C GLY A 838 -21.92 -20.81 3.31
N PRO A 839 -21.27 -21.59 2.43
CA PRO A 839 -21.12 -23.05 2.49
C PRO A 839 -20.41 -23.62 3.71
N THR A 840 -19.33 -22.98 4.16
CA THR A 840 -18.57 -23.40 5.34
C THR A 840 -19.14 -22.81 6.62
N ILE A 841 -19.38 -23.66 7.61
CA ILE A 841 -19.95 -23.29 8.91
C ILE A 841 -18.83 -22.84 9.85
N ASN A 842 -18.90 -21.60 10.35
CA ASN A 842 -18.09 -21.16 11.49
C ASN A 842 -18.92 -21.31 12.78
N PRO A 843 -18.52 -22.15 13.75
CA PRO A 843 -17.14 -22.65 13.99
C PRO A 843 -16.82 -24.10 13.66
N THR A 844 -17.77 -24.91 13.19
CA THR A 844 -17.54 -26.36 13.06
C THR A 844 -16.59 -26.75 11.92
N GLY A 845 -16.45 -25.90 10.90
CA GLY A 845 -15.67 -26.18 9.69
C GLY A 845 -16.32 -27.22 8.77
N LEU A 846 -17.58 -27.61 9.03
CA LEU A 846 -18.34 -28.48 8.14
C LEU A 846 -18.94 -27.67 6.99
N VAL A 847 -19.21 -28.35 5.87
CA VAL A 847 -19.71 -27.71 4.65
C VAL A 847 -21.14 -28.18 4.35
N TYR A 848 -22.03 -27.24 4.08
CA TYR A 848 -23.37 -27.52 3.57
C TYR A 848 -23.33 -27.89 2.09
N SER A 849 -23.93 -29.03 1.74
CA SER A 849 -24.19 -29.40 0.35
C SER A 849 -25.33 -28.56 -0.24
N ASN A 850 -25.37 -28.48 -1.58
CA ASN A 850 -26.46 -27.77 -2.27
C ASN A 850 -27.85 -28.30 -1.87
N LYS A 851 -28.00 -29.63 -1.76
CA LYS A 851 -29.27 -30.27 -1.37
C LYS A 851 -29.71 -29.95 0.07
N GLU A 852 -28.75 -29.86 1.01
CA GLU A 852 -29.06 -29.47 2.39
C GLU A 852 -29.56 -28.03 2.43
N MET A 853 -28.90 -27.12 1.72
CA MET A 853 -29.28 -25.71 1.67
C MET A 853 -30.64 -25.50 0.99
N GLU A 854 -30.93 -26.21 -0.10
CA GLU A 854 -32.24 -26.19 -0.76
C GLU A 854 -33.39 -26.55 0.21
N LYS A 855 -33.22 -27.60 1.02
CA LYS A 855 -34.23 -28.01 2.02
C LYS A 855 -34.45 -26.95 3.10
N ILE A 856 -33.38 -26.31 3.56
CA ILE A 856 -33.44 -25.19 4.52
C ILE A 856 -34.24 -24.03 3.92
N LEU A 857 -33.93 -23.64 2.68
CA LEU A 857 -34.60 -22.53 1.98
C LEU A 857 -36.08 -22.82 1.70
N ILE A 858 -36.42 -24.03 1.26
CA ILE A 858 -37.81 -24.46 1.07
C ILE A 858 -38.59 -24.36 2.39
N THR A 859 -37.97 -24.78 3.50
CA THR A 859 -38.59 -24.69 4.82
C THR A 859 -38.80 -23.23 5.24
N CYS A 860 -37.81 -22.37 5.04
CA CYS A 860 -37.91 -20.94 5.33
C CYS A 860 -39.02 -20.25 4.50
N SER A 861 -39.13 -20.60 3.21
CA SER A 861 -40.16 -20.06 2.31
C SER A 861 -41.58 -20.40 2.76
N LYS A 862 -41.82 -21.61 3.26
CA LYS A 862 -43.14 -22.03 3.81
C LYS A 862 -43.61 -21.12 4.95
N PHE A 863 -42.70 -20.59 5.76
CA PHE A 863 -43.00 -19.72 6.90
C PHE A 863 -42.81 -18.22 6.61
N GLY A 864 -42.48 -17.85 5.37
CA GLY A 864 -42.21 -16.46 5.01
C GLY A 864 -41.02 -15.85 5.75
N ALA A 865 -40.00 -16.66 6.06
CA ALA A 865 -38.84 -16.21 6.82
C ALA A 865 -37.91 -15.32 5.98
N ARG A 866 -37.22 -14.38 6.63
CA ARG A 866 -36.10 -13.66 6.03
C ARG A 866 -34.81 -14.42 6.32
N VAL A 867 -34.05 -14.80 5.31
CA VAL A 867 -32.84 -15.63 5.46
C VAL A 867 -31.61 -14.77 5.19
N VAL A 868 -30.67 -14.76 6.14
CA VAL A 868 -29.34 -14.18 5.96
C VAL A 868 -28.35 -15.32 5.79
N ILE A 869 -27.85 -15.49 4.56
CA ILE A 869 -26.80 -16.45 4.25
C ILE A 869 -25.46 -15.72 4.40
N ASP A 870 -24.62 -16.15 5.34
CA ASP A 870 -23.27 -15.62 5.50
C ASP A 870 -22.22 -16.54 4.88
N THR A 871 -21.61 -16.04 3.82
CA THR A 871 -20.52 -16.68 3.06
C THR A 871 -19.13 -16.24 3.51
N SER A 872 -19.02 -15.36 4.52
CA SER A 872 -17.75 -14.73 4.95
C SER A 872 -16.66 -15.72 5.37
N PHE A 873 -17.04 -16.93 5.80
CA PHE A 873 -16.12 -17.97 6.25
C PHE A 873 -15.85 -19.07 5.20
N SER A 874 -16.28 -18.84 3.96
CA SER A 874 -16.16 -19.80 2.85
C SER A 874 -15.07 -19.41 1.85
N GLY A 875 -14.65 -20.35 1.00
CA GLY A 875 -13.61 -20.16 -0.02
C GLY A 875 -12.25 -20.78 0.32
N LEU A 876 -12.16 -21.51 1.44
CA LEU A 876 -10.98 -22.25 1.91
C LEU A 876 -11.35 -23.72 2.23
N GLU A 877 -12.26 -24.31 1.45
CA GLU A 877 -12.68 -25.70 1.59
C GLU A 877 -11.61 -26.66 1.07
N PHE A 878 -11.20 -27.66 1.86
CA PHE A 878 -10.19 -28.63 1.44
C PHE A 878 -10.77 -30.01 1.12
N ASP A 879 -11.73 -30.58 1.85
CA ASP A 879 -12.27 -31.92 1.53
C ASP A 879 -13.36 -31.86 0.45
N TYR A 880 -12.89 -31.64 -0.79
CA TYR A 880 -13.67 -31.27 -1.97
C TYR A 880 -14.31 -32.44 -2.72
N GLU A 881 -13.97 -33.70 -2.41
CA GLU A 881 -14.47 -34.86 -3.17
C GLU A 881 -16.00 -35.01 -3.05
N GLY A 882 -16.72 -34.49 -4.04
CA GLY A 882 -18.17 -34.67 -4.21
C GLY A 882 -19.07 -33.48 -3.80
N TRP A 883 -18.52 -32.35 -3.33
CA TRP A 883 -19.35 -31.20 -2.89
C TRP A 883 -20.09 -30.49 -4.04
N GLY A 884 -19.45 -30.38 -5.21
CA GLY A 884 -20.09 -29.88 -6.44
C GLY A 884 -20.47 -28.38 -6.44
N GLY A 885 -20.11 -27.64 -5.38
CA GLY A 885 -20.44 -26.22 -5.24
C GLY A 885 -21.91 -25.96 -4.89
N TRP A 886 -22.24 -24.68 -4.70
CA TRP A 886 -23.62 -24.22 -4.60
C TRP A 886 -24.11 -23.67 -5.94
N ASN A 887 -25.33 -24.02 -6.31
CA ASN A 887 -26.06 -23.38 -7.40
C ASN A 887 -27.49 -23.12 -6.93
N LEU A 888 -27.67 -22.03 -6.19
CA LEU A 888 -28.95 -21.71 -5.54
C LEU A 888 -29.93 -20.99 -6.48
N GLY A 889 -29.51 -20.61 -7.69
CA GLY A 889 -30.20 -19.66 -8.57
C GLY A 889 -31.58 -20.10 -9.01
N ASP A 890 -31.67 -21.30 -9.60
CA ASP A 890 -32.92 -21.84 -10.13
C ASP A 890 -33.96 -22.00 -9.02
N ARG A 891 -33.54 -22.52 -7.86
CA ARG A 891 -34.41 -22.75 -6.71
C ARG A 891 -34.84 -21.47 -6.01
N LEU A 892 -33.94 -20.52 -5.81
CA LEU A 892 -34.31 -19.22 -5.22
C LEU A 892 -35.27 -18.45 -6.14
N SER A 893 -35.06 -18.51 -7.45
CA SER A 893 -35.97 -17.89 -8.44
C SER A 893 -37.36 -18.53 -8.40
N GLU A 894 -37.43 -19.87 -8.30
CA GLU A 894 -38.68 -20.61 -8.12
C GLU A 894 -39.38 -20.23 -6.81
N LEU A 895 -38.66 -20.22 -5.68
CA LEU A 895 -39.20 -19.91 -4.35
C LEU A 895 -39.67 -18.45 -4.22
N ASN A 896 -38.98 -17.50 -4.86
CA ASN A 896 -39.40 -16.10 -4.86
C ASN A 896 -40.65 -15.88 -5.73
N SER A 897 -40.86 -16.69 -6.77
CA SER A 897 -42.01 -16.57 -7.69
C SER A 897 -43.25 -17.32 -7.19
N SER A 898 -43.07 -18.42 -6.45
CA SER A 898 -44.14 -19.32 -6.01
C SER A 898 -44.40 -19.30 -4.51
N GLY A 899 -43.51 -18.70 -3.72
CA GLY A 899 -43.52 -18.72 -2.27
C GLY A 899 -44.26 -17.56 -1.61
N ASN A 900 -44.14 -17.48 -0.29
CA ASN A 900 -44.71 -16.40 0.51
C ASN A 900 -44.06 -15.06 0.14
N PRO A 901 -44.82 -13.98 -0.13
CA PRO A 901 -44.25 -12.67 -0.50
C PRO A 901 -43.35 -12.05 0.59
N SER A 902 -43.44 -12.52 1.84
CA SER A 902 -42.56 -12.09 2.94
C SER A 902 -41.20 -12.80 2.95
N PHE A 903 -41.06 -13.91 2.21
CA PHE A 903 -39.80 -14.65 2.11
C PHE A 903 -38.77 -13.83 1.33
N CYS A 904 -37.59 -13.68 1.90
CA CYS A 904 -36.48 -12.95 1.30
C CYS A 904 -35.18 -13.62 1.67
N VAL A 905 -34.21 -13.64 0.76
CA VAL A 905 -32.86 -14.13 1.03
C VAL A 905 -31.88 -12.99 0.75
N SER A 906 -31.04 -12.71 1.74
CA SER A 906 -29.94 -11.76 1.65
C SER A 906 -28.62 -12.53 1.73
N LEU A 907 -27.64 -12.12 0.92
CA LEU A 907 -26.32 -12.73 0.92
C LEU A 907 -25.33 -11.76 1.57
N LEU A 908 -24.80 -12.15 2.72
CA LEU A 908 -23.69 -11.51 3.39
C LEU A 908 -22.41 -12.26 3.02
N GLY A 909 -21.31 -11.53 2.82
CA GLY A 909 -20.02 -12.15 2.60
C GLY A 909 -18.85 -11.23 2.89
N SER A 910 -17.68 -11.84 2.93
CA SER A 910 -16.40 -11.16 3.05
C SER A 910 -15.36 -11.83 2.17
N LEU A 911 -14.51 -11.03 1.54
CA LEU A 911 -13.37 -11.54 0.79
C LEU A 911 -12.11 -11.64 1.66
N SER A 912 -12.15 -11.19 2.92
CA SER A 912 -10.97 -11.08 3.78
C SER A 912 -10.26 -12.42 3.95
N LEU A 913 -10.97 -13.49 4.31
CA LEU A 913 -10.37 -14.82 4.51
C LEU A 913 -9.86 -15.43 3.20
N LYS A 914 -10.62 -15.30 2.11
CA LYS A 914 -10.20 -15.79 0.79
C LYS A 914 -8.94 -15.08 0.27
N MET A 915 -8.77 -13.81 0.63
CA MET A 915 -7.57 -12.99 0.36
C MET A 915 -6.54 -13.07 1.50
N LEU A 916 -6.62 -14.11 2.34
CA LEU A 916 -5.69 -14.44 3.43
C LEU A 916 -5.47 -13.31 4.45
N GLY A 917 -6.53 -12.57 4.78
CA GLY A 917 -6.58 -11.60 5.88
C GLY A 917 -6.08 -10.19 5.52
N ALA A 918 -5.57 -10.00 4.31
CA ALA A 918 -4.86 -8.77 3.95
C ALA A 918 -5.74 -7.54 3.72
N LEU A 919 -6.93 -7.75 3.15
CA LEU A 919 -7.85 -6.69 2.76
C LEU A 919 -9.19 -6.90 3.48
N ARG A 920 -9.65 -5.87 4.19
CA ARG A 920 -10.98 -5.87 4.82
C ARG A 920 -12.02 -5.41 3.80
N PHE A 921 -12.86 -6.34 3.36
CA PHE A 921 -13.91 -6.06 2.40
C PHE A 921 -15.12 -6.97 2.66
N GLY A 922 -16.21 -6.38 3.15
CA GLY A 922 -17.52 -6.98 3.32
C GLY A 922 -18.49 -6.54 2.23
N PHE A 923 -19.38 -7.44 1.82
CA PHE A 923 -20.45 -7.14 0.89
C PHE A 923 -21.78 -7.72 1.36
N LEU A 924 -22.87 -7.02 1.04
CA LEU A 924 -24.24 -7.43 1.30
C LEU A 924 -25.06 -7.25 0.03
N ILE A 925 -25.85 -8.26 -0.28
CA ILE A 925 -26.76 -8.26 -1.43
C ILE A 925 -28.19 -8.35 -0.93
N LEU A 926 -29.02 -7.40 -1.40
CA LEU A 926 -30.43 -7.32 -1.07
C LEU A 926 -31.27 -7.38 -2.35
N ASN A 927 -32.15 -8.37 -2.45
CA ASN A 927 -33.02 -8.57 -3.63
C ASN A 927 -34.44 -7.97 -3.45
N GLN A 928 -34.74 -7.35 -2.30
CA GLN A 928 -36.09 -6.85 -1.99
C GLN A 928 -36.06 -5.35 -1.67
N SER A 929 -36.81 -4.56 -2.43
CA SER A 929 -36.85 -3.09 -2.32
C SER A 929 -37.22 -2.58 -0.92
N ASP A 930 -38.13 -3.27 -0.25
CA ASP A 930 -38.59 -2.88 1.09
C ASP A 930 -37.48 -2.99 2.12
N LEU A 931 -36.64 -4.02 2.00
CA LEU A 931 -35.48 -4.22 2.87
C LEU A 931 -34.37 -3.22 2.54
N VAL A 932 -34.17 -2.90 1.25
CA VAL A 932 -33.22 -1.86 0.81
C VAL A 932 -33.57 -0.50 1.41
N GLY A 933 -34.85 -0.10 1.35
CA GLY A 933 -35.31 1.16 1.96
C GLY A 933 -35.08 1.23 3.46
N LYS A 934 -35.34 0.13 4.18
CA LYS A 934 -35.08 0.02 5.64
C LYS A 934 -33.59 0.02 5.95
N PHE A 935 -32.78 -0.66 5.15
CA PHE A 935 -31.34 -0.66 5.32
C PHE A 935 -30.77 0.76 5.22
N TYR A 936 -31.16 1.51 4.19
CA TYR A 936 -30.74 2.91 4.00
C TYR A 936 -31.35 3.90 5.02
N SER A 937 -32.35 3.49 5.81
CA SER A 937 -32.83 4.28 6.95
C SER A 937 -31.82 4.35 8.11
N ASN A 938 -30.87 3.41 8.13
CA ASN A 938 -29.77 3.31 9.10
C ASN A 938 -28.44 3.73 8.44
N PRO A 939 -28.14 5.04 8.31
CA PRO A 939 -26.87 5.51 7.74
C PRO A 939 -25.66 5.12 8.63
N GLY A 940 -24.47 5.47 8.16
CA GLY A 940 -23.21 5.26 8.91
C GLY A 940 -22.36 4.08 8.47
N LEU A 941 -22.52 3.61 7.22
CA LEU A 941 -21.64 2.59 6.66
C LEU A 941 -20.19 3.09 6.55
N CYS A 942 -19.25 2.29 7.01
CA CYS A 942 -17.84 2.50 6.76
C CYS A 942 -17.49 1.96 5.36
N LYS A 943 -17.67 2.80 4.32
CA LYS A 943 -17.40 2.37 2.94
C LYS A 943 -15.93 1.97 2.77
N PRO A 944 -15.62 0.87 2.06
CA PRO A 944 -14.24 0.51 1.79
C PRO A 944 -13.54 1.59 0.98
N HIS A 945 -12.33 1.94 1.40
CA HIS A 945 -11.48 2.90 0.72
C HIS A 945 -11.28 2.55 -0.78
N SER A 946 -11.14 3.58 -1.62
CA SER A 946 -10.87 3.46 -3.06
C SER A 946 -9.73 2.49 -3.41
N THR A 947 -8.64 2.49 -2.65
CA THR A 947 -7.50 1.58 -2.89
C THR A 947 -7.84 0.12 -2.59
N VAL A 948 -8.61 -0.13 -1.53
CA VAL A 948 -9.11 -1.48 -1.20
C VAL A 948 -10.05 -1.98 -2.30
N ARG A 949 -10.96 -1.13 -2.77
CA ARG A 949 -11.89 -1.47 -3.86
C ARG A 949 -11.14 -1.86 -5.14
N TYR A 950 -10.11 -1.08 -5.52
CA TYR A 950 -9.28 -1.41 -6.67
C TYR A 950 -8.49 -2.71 -6.50
N ALA A 951 -7.85 -2.92 -5.35
CA ALA A 951 -7.10 -4.14 -5.09
C ALA A 951 -8.02 -5.37 -5.18
N ILE A 952 -9.22 -5.29 -4.59
CA ILE A 952 -10.24 -6.35 -4.70
C ILE A 952 -10.68 -6.56 -6.14
N LYS A 953 -10.97 -5.50 -6.90
CA LYS A 953 -11.34 -5.61 -8.31
C LYS A 953 -10.27 -6.33 -9.13
N LYS A 954 -9.01 -5.95 -8.96
CA LYS A 954 -7.86 -6.55 -9.66
C LYS A 954 -7.74 -8.04 -9.30
N LEU A 955 -7.82 -8.38 -8.02
CA LEU A 955 -7.73 -9.77 -7.55
C LEU A 955 -8.90 -10.64 -8.06
N LEU A 956 -10.12 -10.11 -8.07
CA LEU A 956 -11.27 -10.82 -8.65
C LEU A 956 -11.10 -11.04 -10.16
N GLY A 957 -10.53 -10.07 -10.88
CA GLY A 957 -10.18 -10.23 -12.30
C GLY A 957 -9.15 -11.33 -12.54
N LEU A 958 -8.14 -11.47 -11.67
CA LEU A 958 -7.17 -12.56 -11.73
C LEU A 958 -7.82 -13.93 -11.46
N ILE A 959 -8.75 -14.00 -10.51
CA ILE A 959 -9.53 -15.23 -10.25
C ILE A 959 -10.37 -15.60 -11.48
N GLU A 960 -11.03 -14.62 -12.10
CA GLU A 960 -11.84 -14.84 -13.30
C GLU A 960 -11.02 -15.39 -14.48
N GLN A 961 -9.80 -14.86 -14.65
CA GLN A 961 -8.86 -15.30 -15.68
C GLN A 961 -8.20 -16.65 -15.36
N ASN A 962 -8.52 -17.27 -14.22
CA ASN A 962 -7.85 -18.45 -13.68
C ASN A 962 -6.32 -18.29 -13.64
N ALA A 963 -5.85 -17.12 -13.20
CA ALA A 963 -4.43 -16.82 -13.11
C ALA A 963 -3.73 -17.79 -12.14
N VAL A 964 -2.82 -18.59 -12.68
CA VAL A 964 -2.06 -19.63 -11.97
C VAL A 964 -1.31 -19.02 -10.78
N ASP A 965 -0.71 -17.84 -10.98
CA ASP A 965 0.09 -17.15 -9.96
C ASP A 965 -0.67 -16.80 -8.66
N LEU A 966 -2.00 -16.67 -8.73
CA LEU A 966 -2.85 -16.40 -7.56
C LEU A 966 -3.50 -17.68 -7.03
N LEU A 967 -3.98 -18.55 -7.91
CA LEU A 967 -4.72 -19.74 -7.52
C LEU A 967 -3.82 -20.83 -6.92
N ASP A 968 -2.59 -21.00 -7.43
CA ASP A 968 -1.65 -22.00 -6.92
C ASP A 968 -1.26 -21.73 -5.46
N PRO A 969 -0.81 -20.50 -5.08
CA PRO A 969 -0.53 -20.19 -3.68
C PRO A 969 -1.76 -20.36 -2.77
N ILE A 970 -2.96 -20.01 -3.23
CA ILE A 970 -4.20 -20.23 -2.46
C ILE A 970 -4.43 -21.74 -2.27
N GLY A 971 -4.24 -22.56 -3.32
CA GLY A 971 -4.32 -24.02 -3.27
C GLY A 971 -3.30 -24.67 -2.33
N GLU A 972 -2.07 -24.17 -2.31
CA GLU A 972 -1.05 -24.57 -1.34
C GLU A 972 -1.48 -24.27 0.10
N GLN A 973 -2.06 -23.09 0.35
CA GLN A 973 -2.58 -22.73 1.67
C GLN A 973 -3.77 -23.59 2.09
N ILE A 974 -4.68 -23.93 1.16
CA ILE A 974 -5.78 -24.88 1.43
C ILE A 974 -5.22 -26.25 1.82
N THR A 975 -4.17 -26.72 1.12
CA THR A 975 -3.50 -27.98 1.45
C THR A 975 -2.80 -27.93 2.81
N ASN A 976 -2.18 -26.80 3.15
CA ASN A 976 -1.59 -26.56 4.46
C ASN A 976 -2.65 -26.58 5.57
N LEU A 977 -3.78 -25.89 5.38
CA LEU A 977 -4.91 -25.90 6.31
C LEU A 977 -5.46 -27.32 6.52
N ARG A 978 -5.56 -28.15 5.46
CA ARG A 978 -5.92 -29.57 5.59
C ARG A 978 -4.94 -30.32 6.48
N SER A 979 -3.63 -30.15 6.26
CA SER A 979 -2.58 -30.80 7.05
C SER A 979 -2.63 -30.35 8.52
N ARG A 980 -2.82 -29.06 8.76
CA ARG A 980 -2.96 -28.48 10.11
C ARG A 980 -4.21 -28.97 10.82
N SER A 981 -5.35 -29.04 10.14
CA SER A 981 -6.59 -29.62 10.66
C SER A 981 -6.35 -31.05 11.15
N LYS A 982 -5.70 -31.89 10.33
CA LYS A 982 -5.36 -33.28 10.70
C LYS A 982 -4.43 -33.36 11.92
N ARG A 983 -3.35 -32.56 11.93
CA ARG A 983 -2.39 -32.51 13.05
C ARG A 983 -3.05 -32.03 14.35
N LEU A 984 -3.92 -31.03 14.28
CA LEU A 984 -4.67 -30.53 15.43
C LEU A 984 -5.64 -31.60 15.95
N LYS A 985 -6.39 -32.27 15.06
CA LYS A 985 -7.27 -33.40 15.41
C LYS A 985 -6.50 -34.49 16.16
N GLU A 986 -5.40 -34.98 15.59
CA GLU A 986 -4.55 -36.01 16.21
C GLU A 986 -4.06 -35.56 17.60
N THR A 987 -3.63 -34.31 17.75
CA THR A 987 -3.15 -33.75 19.02
C THR A 987 -4.25 -33.64 20.07
N LEU A 988 -5.44 -33.18 19.67
CA LEU A 988 -6.61 -33.05 20.53
C LEU A 988 -7.13 -34.42 21.00
N GLU A 989 -7.27 -35.38 20.08
CA GLU A 989 -7.69 -36.76 20.39
C GLU A 989 -6.70 -37.45 21.33
N ASN A 990 -5.39 -37.34 21.05
CA ASN A 990 -4.33 -37.83 21.93
C ASN A 990 -4.33 -37.13 23.30
N SER A 991 -4.89 -35.93 23.38
CA SER A 991 -5.06 -35.17 24.61
C SER A 991 -6.42 -35.40 25.26
N GLY A 992 -7.23 -36.36 24.83
CA GLY A 992 -8.50 -36.70 25.49
C GLY A 992 -9.68 -35.78 25.15
N TRP A 993 -9.59 -35.07 24.02
CA TRP A 993 -10.71 -34.32 23.46
C TRP A 993 -11.48 -35.18 22.44
N ASN A 994 -12.79 -34.97 22.35
CA ASN A 994 -13.64 -35.54 21.29
C ASN A 994 -13.81 -34.49 20.18
N VAL A 995 -13.19 -34.72 19.04
CA VAL A 995 -13.07 -33.75 17.95
C VAL A 995 -14.16 -33.95 16.91
N LEU A 996 -14.77 -32.86 16.45
CA LEU A 996 -15.58 -32.87 15.22
C LEU A 996 -14.68 -32.50 14.04
N GLU A 997 -14.52 -33.41 13.09
CA GLU A 997 -13.66 -33.22 11.94
C GLU A 997 -14.20 -32.12 11.01
N SER A 998 -13.36 -31.12 10.73
CA SER A 998 -13.67 -30.02 9.81
C SER A 998 -13.32 -30.40 8.37
N CYS A 999 -14.17 -30.01 7.42
CA CYS A 999 -13.97 -30.22 5.98
C CYS A 999 -13.45 -28.97 5.25
N GLY A 1000 -13.46 -27.81 5.90
CA GLY A 1000 -13.06 -26.54 5.31
C GLY A 1000 -12.98 -25.38 6.29
N GLY A 1001 -12.51 -24.24 5.79
CA GLY A 1001 -12.38 -23.02 6.57
C GLY A 1001 -11.16 -23.03 7.49
N VAL A 1002 -11.22 -22.23 8.54
CA VAL A 1002 -10.08 -21.98 9.43
C VAL A 1002 -10.32 -22.43 10.87
N SER A 1003 -11.41 -23.16 11.15
CA SER A 1003 -11.80 -23.52 12.51
C SER A 1003 -12.32 -24.94 12.65
N MET A 1004 -12.18 -25.47 13.86
CA MET A 1004 -12.61 -26.80 14.28
C MET A 1004 -13.19 -26.71 15.69
N VAL A 1005 -14.11 -27.60 16.04
CA VAL A 1005 -14.64 -27.71 17.41
C VAL A 1005 -14.30 -29.05 18.06
N ALA A 1006 -14.02 -29.02 19.35
CA ALA A 1006 -13.74 -30.22 20.13
C ALA A 1006 -14.27 -30.11 21.56
N LYS A 1007 -14.68 -31.25 22.12
CA LYS A 1007 -15.22 -31.38 23.48
C LYS A 1007 -14.17 -31.94 24.44
N PRO A 1008 -13.88 -31.31 25.59
CA PRO A 1008 -12.84 -31.72 26.55
C PRO A 1008 -13.29 -32.92 27.42
N SER A 1009 -13.73 -34.01 26.80
CA SER A 1009 -14.40 -35.13 27.47
C SER A 1009 -13.60 -35.75 28.62
N ALA A 1010 -12.26 -35.83 28.51
CA ALA A 1010 -11.40 -36.38 29.56
C ALA A 1010 -11.19 -35.43 30.77
N TYR A 1011 -11.42 -34.13 30.59
CA TYR A 1011 -11.10 -33.09 31.58
C TYR A 1011 -12.29 -32.68 32.44
N LEU A 1012 -13.52 -32.83 31.94
CA LEU A 1012 -14.72 -32.41 32.66
C LEU A 1012 -14.80 -33.08 34.04
N ASN A 1013 -15.07 -32.29 35.08
CA ASN A 1013 -15.07 -32.67 36.50
C ASN A 1013 -13.72 -33.04 37.12
N LYS A 1014 -12.59 -32.89 36.42
CA LYS A 1014 -11.24 -33.02 36.99
C LYS A 1014 -10.84 -31.74 37.72
N THR A 1015 -9.92 -31.84 38.68
CA THR A 1015 -9.42 -30.68 39.45
C THR A 1015 -7.99 -30.38 39.04
N VAL A 1016 -7.70 -29.11 38.76
CA VAL A 1016 -6.38 -28.63 38.31
C VAL A 1016 -5.80 -27.70 39.36
N LYS A 1017 -4.50 -27.86 39.66
CA LYS A 1017 -3.76 -26.96 40.55
C LYS A 1017 -3.09 -25.88 39.71
N LEU A 1018 -3.58 -24.64 39.82
CA LEU A 1018 -3.00 -23.48 39.17
C LEU A 1018 -2.18 -22.66 40.17
N LYS A 1019 -1.07 -22.08 39.73
CA LYS A 1019 -0.33 -21.08 40.51
C LYS A 1019 -0.94 -19.70 40.22
N ASN A 1020 -1.46 -19.00 41.22
CA ASN A 1020 -1.87 -17.61 41.04
C ASN A 1020 -0.63 -16.70 41.09
N PHE A 1021 -0.51 -15.80 40.12
CA PHE A 1021 0.23 -14.55 40.28
C PHE A 1021 -0.78 -13.53 40.84
N ALA A 1022 -0.59 -13.08 42.08
CA ALA A 1022 -1.46 -12.06 42.66
C ALA A 1022 -1.15 -10.69 42.04
N GLU A 1023 -2.18 -9.97 41.60
CA GLU A 1023 -2.10 -8.59 41.08
C GLU A 1023 -2.14 -7.51 42.19
N ASP A 1024 -1.82 -7.84 43.44
CA ASP A 1024 -1.78 -6.85 44.53
C ASP A 1024 -0.34 -6.36 44.80
N GLU A 1025 -0.05 -5.11 44.44
CA GLU A 1025 1.23 -4.41 44.66
C GLU A 1025 1.62 -4.21 46.15
N SER A 1026 0.96 -4.83 47.12
CA SER A 1026 1.19 -4.56 48.55
C SER A 1026 1.87 -5.67 49.36
N SER A 1027 2.19 -6.83 48.76
CA SER A 1027 2.97 -7.86 49.47
C SER A 1027 3.71 -8.83 48.52
N PRO A 1028 5.06 -8.84 48.50
CA PRO A 1028 5.82 -9.81 47.72
C PRO A 1028 5.92 -11.13 48.49
N GLY A 1029 5.44 -12.24 47.90
CA GLY A 1029 5.98 -13.57 48.22
C GLY A 1029 5.06 -14.71 48.64
N THR A 1030 3.73 -14.62 48.52
CA THR A 1030 2.84 -15.80 48.75
C THR A 1030 2.25 -16.33 47.45
N THR A 1031 2.88 -17.38 46.90
CA THR A 1031 2.33 -18.18 45.79
C THR A 1031 1.18 -19.03 46.30
N THR A 1032 -0.05 -18.49 46.27
CA THR A 1032 -1.26 -19.27 46.56
C THR A 1032 -1.58 -20.20 45.37
N THR A 1033 -1.60 -21.50 45.62
CA THR A 1033 -2.10 -22.50 44.65
C THR A 1033 -3.61 -22.59 44.73
N CYS A 1034 -4.31 -22.38 43.61
CA CYS A 1034 -5.76 -22.49 43.51
C CYS A 1034 -6.14 -23.84 42.87
N GLU A 1035 -7.06 -24.58 43.51
CA GLU A 1035 -7.65 -25.81 42.95
C GLU A 1035 -8.95 -25.47 42.22
N VAL A 1036 -8.98 -25.66 40.90
CA VAL A 1036 -10.15 -25.37 40.06
C VAL A 1036 -10.72 -26.67 39.50
N LYS A 1037 -12.00 -26.95 39.76
CA LYS A 1037 -12.73 -28.07 39.15
C LYS A 1037 -13.22 -27.67 37.75
N LEU A 1038 -12.79 -28.37 36.73
CA LEU A 1038 -13.07 -28.07 35.33
C LEU A 1038 -14.52 -28.36 34.94
N ASN A 1039 -15.12 -27.43 34.20
CA ASN A 1039 -16.44 -27.51 33.61
C ASN A 1039 -16.47 -26.76 32.26
N ASP A 1040 -17.62 -26.74 31.60
CA ASP A 1040 -17.80 -26.15 30.27
C ASP A 1040 -17.57 -24.62 30.22
N THR A 1041 -17.66 -23.93 31.37
CA THR A 1041 -17.56 -22.47 31.47
C THR A 1041 -16.17 -21.96 31.86
N ASN A 1042 -15.38 -22.75 32.62
CA ASN A 1042 -14.08 -22.32 33.13
C ASN A 1042 -12.89 -22.93 32.37
N ILE A 1043 -13.14 -23.77 31.36
CA ILE A 1043 -12.10 -24.44 30.58
C ILE A 1043 -11.21 -23.45 29.82
N ARG A 1044 -11.81 -22.40 29.22
CA ARG A 1044 -11.11 -21.32 28.51
C ARG A 1044 -10.10 -20.63 29.44
N ASP A 1045 -10.59 -20.10 30.56
CA ASP A 1045 -9.76 -19.38 31.52
C ASP A 1045 -8.67 -20.26 32.16
N THR A 1046 -8.97 -21.54 32.37
CA THR A 1046 -8.02 -22.48 32.97
C THR A 1046 -6.89 -22.81 32.00
N ILE A 1047 -7.20 -23.07 30.72
CA ILE A 1047 -6.18 -23.31 29.69
C ILE A 1047 -5.31 -22.06 29.52
N LEU A 1048 -5.93 -20.89 29.40
CA LEU A 1048 -5.23 -19.62 29.27
C LEU A 1048 -4.25 -19.39 30.41
N LYS A 1049 -4.68 -19.55 31.67
CA LYS A 1049 -3.82 -19.36 32.85
C LYS A 1049 -2.73 -20.43 32.97
N ALA A 1050 -2.99 -21.65 32.51
CA ALA A 1050 -2.04 -22.77 32.63
C ALA A 1050 -0.96 -22.76 31.55
N THR A 1051 -1.31 -22.37 30.32
CA THR A 1051 -0.44 -22.54 29.15
C THR A 1051 -0.24 -21.28 28.31
N GLY A 1052 -1.04 -20.23 28.49
CA GLY A 1052 -1.03 -19.03 27.66
C GLY A 1052 -1.82 -19.16 26.35
N LEU A 1053 -2.58 -20.24 26.17
CA LEU A 1053 -3.37 -20.49 24.95
C LEU A 1053 -4.80 -19.95 25.09
N SER A 1054 -5.23 -19.09 24.17
CA SER A 1054 -6.61 -18.57 24.11
C SER A 1054 -7.45 -19.36 23.10
N ILE A 1055 -8.62 -19.84 23.55
CA ILE A 1055 -9.61 -20.61 22.76
C ILE A 1055 -11.03 -20.14 23.10
N ASN A 1056 -12.02 -20.29 22.22
CA ASN A 1056 -13.42 -20.01 22.59
C ASN A 1056 -14.09 -21.24 23.20
N SER A 1057 -14.89 -21.05 24.24
CA SER A 1057 -15.61 -22.12 24.95
C SER A 1057 -16.98 -22.41 24.33
N SER A 1058 -17.71 -23.34 24.96
CA SER A 1058 -19.11 -23.65 24.65
C SER A 1058 -20.06 -22.44 24.70
N SER A 1059 -19.74 -21.41 25.49
CA SER A 1059 -20.59 -20.22 25.58
C SER A 1059 -20.55 -19.39 24.29
N TRP A 1060 -19.38 -19.34 23.64
CA TRP A 1060 -19.18 -18.69 22.36
C TRP A 1060 -19.73 -19.52 21.20
N THR A 1061 -19.47 -20.84 21.16
CA THR A 1061 -19.95 -21.71 20.07
C THR A 1061 -21.47 -21.92 20.11
N GLY A 1062 -22.08 -21.77 21.29
CA GLY A 1062 -23.47 -22.12 21.53
C GLY A 1062 -23.73 -23.63 21.47
N ILE A 1063 -22.69 -24.46 21.36
CA ILE A 1063 -22.78 -25.92 21.33
C ILE A 1063 -22.37 -26.47 22.71
N PRO A 1064 -23.26 -27.21 23.41
CA PRO A 1064 -22.98 -27.70 24.76
C PRO A 1064 -21.67 -28.50 24.89
N GLY A 1065 -20.70 -27.94 25.62
CA GLY A 1065 -19.40 -28.53 25.90
C GLY A 1065 -18.37 -28.52 24.77
N TYR A 1066 -18.66 -27.92 23.60
CA TYR A 1066 -17.68 -27.85 22.50
C TYR A 1066 -16.96 -26.50 22.48
N CYS A 1067 -15.63 -26.56 22.53
CA CYS A 1067 -14.75 -25.40 22.38
C CYS A 1067 -14.29 -25.27 20.92
N ARG A 1068 -14.00 -24.04 20.48
CA ARG A 1068 -13.48 -23.73 19.14
C ARG A 1068 -11.97 -23.54 19.17
N PHE A 1069 -11.32 -24.02 18.11
CA PHE A 1069 -9.91 -23.81 17.81
C PHE A 1069 -9.76 -23.30 16.37
N THR A 1070 -9.05 -22.19 16.18
CA THR A 1070 -8.68 -21.66 14.84
C THR A 1070 -7.29 -22.18 14.42
N ILE A 1071 -7.09 -22.46 13.13
CA ILE A 1071 -5.85 -23.06 12.57
C ILE A 1071 -5.09 -22.16 11.58
N ALA A 1072 -5.61 -20.97 11.29
CA ALA A 1072 -4.97 -19.98 10.41
C ALA A 1072 -3.94 -19.11 11.15
N LEU A 1073 -2.98 -19.74 11.83
CA LEU A 1073 -1.89 -19.06 12.55
C LEU A 1073 -0.58 -19.02 11.74
N GLU A 1074 0.40 -18.26 12.20
CA GLU A 1074 1.78 -18.42 11.77
C GLU A 1074 2.27 -19.85 12.09
N GLU A 1075 3.16 -20.43 11.28
CA GLU A 1075 3.65 -21.80 11.49
C GLU A 1075 4.30 -21.98 12.87
N SER A 1076 5.08 -21.00 13.34
CA SER A 1076 5.73 -21.11 14.65
C SER A 1076 4.72 -21.06 15.80
N GLU A 1077 3.67 -20.23 15.69
CA GLU A 1077 2.60 -20.14 16.68
C GLU A 1077 1.68 -21.36 16.69
N PHE A 1078 1.36 -21.91 15.51
CA PHE A 1078 0.59 -23.14 15.40
C PHE A 1078 1.28 -24.31 16.11
N ASN A 1079 2.60 -24.47 15.90
CA ASN A 1079 3.37 -25.51 16.59
C ASN A 1079 3.38 -25.31 18.12
N LYS A 1080 3.60 -24.08 18.58
CA LYS A 1080 3.50 -23.74 20.02
C LYS A 1080 2.11 -24.01 20.59
N ALA A 1081 1.04 -23.79 19.81
CA ALA A 1081 -0.33 -24.07 20.24
C ALA A 1081 -0.56 -25.57 20.50
N LEU A 1082 -0.05 -26.43 19.61
CA LEU A 1082 -0.10 -27.89 19.81
C LEU A 1082 0.66 -28.31 21.08
N ASP A 1083 1.84 -27.73 21.31
CA ASP A 1083 2.62 -27.97 22.54
C ASP A 1083 1.86 -27.52 23.79
N CYS A 1084 1.14 -26.39 23.72
CA CYS A 1084 0.31 -25.91 24.83
C CYS A 1084 -0.84 -26.87 25.14
N ILE A 1085 -1.50 -27.43 24.12
CA ILE A 1085 -2.56 -28.44 24.30
C ILE A 1085 -1.98 -29.70 24.97
N ALA A 1086 -0.83 -30.18 24.48
CA ALA A 1086 -0.16 -31.35 25.07
C ALA A 1086 0.32 -31.09 26.51
N LYS A 1087 0.82 -29.88 26.80
CA LYS A 1087 1.22 -29.47 28.16
C LYS A 1087 0.04 -29.42 29.12
N PHE A 1088 -1.12 -28.93 28.66
CA PHE A 1088 -2.35 -28.91 29.47
C PHE A 1088 -2.78 -30.33 29.88
N LYS A 1089 -2.67 -31.30 28.97
CA LYS A 1089 -2.88 -32.72 29.28
C LYS A 1089 -2.00 -33.18 30.46
N ILE A 1090 -0.70 -32.88 30.42
CA ILE A 1090 0.25 -33.27 31.46
C ILE A 1090 -0.08 -32.64 32.82
N LEU A 1091 -0.60 -31.40 32.84
CA LEU A 1091 -0.92 -30.69 34.07
C LEU A 1091 -2.20 -31.18 34.78
N THR A 1092 -3.04 -31.94 34.08
CA THR A 1092 -4.43 -32.21 34.51
C THR A 1092 -4.81 -33.69 34.53
N LEU A 1093 -4.21 -34.51 33.66
CA LEU A 1093 -4.51 -35.94 33.52
C LEU A 1093 -3.38 -36.86 34.02
N ASN A 1094 -2.20 -36.31 34.23
CA ASN A 1094 -1.08 -36.95 34.93
C ASN A 1094 -0.90 -36.32 36.30
#